data_AF-A0A936WQR0-F1
#
_entry.id   AF-A0A936WQR0-F1
#
_cell.length_a   1.000
_cell.length_b   1.000
_cell.length_c   1.000
_cell.angle_alpha   90.00
_cell.angle_beta   90.00
_cell.angle_gamma   90.00
#
_symmetry.space_group_name_H-M   'P 1'
#
loop_
_entity.id
_entity.type
_entity.pdbx_description
1 polymer ?
#
loop_
_entity_poly.entity_id
_entity_poly.type
_entity_poly.pdbx_seq_one_letter_code
_entity_poly.pdbx_strand_id
1 'polypeptide(L)'
;MKQQEHELIVEIFDAIGNPVNRLSSTETDATISFYYRNSPDGSIRWVWPVENSLPVFLKFYNVASSKAKLLSFLIRLAFKLKCQKWFASGKFNLEFKKENQLVFERMMGQQWAIFTGTAGVNRTALFYGKGIFYKIPVGTAAKEILFNEFQILETLNKNSFDDLRIPDVEYKHGVLLQTDVFSKGKQLPMLTDTHWKSLYQLAQVNNEKIKVSSWKGWEEIQDNLEAVEKLNDNRIPSLLINRLKKLKDTIAAEAYISVGLCHGDFTPWNMKVDGDSLSLIDWELFSPQQPLFFDSFHFIYQQAVLVDHISNDELDNRLASSLDNSIARRLKQENAVDVKLHYQLYLLYTISYYLERYSRQDNWHVQINWSLAQWMNSVSKELIKAKMATCRELVVQDMFEWLKPKRYAALKWVCGNPDLLSEESDIDFCVDKQTRISMKQFLNQHPLVSRVKENRKSFMSNYSVLLSDHGFLSIDAICNIKRKGMVMVSAENLLDSAGLNSYGVKVPSVEYDFLYTWLFYLLNHAAVPERYQAHFKSYPASQQRFLENRFIKSLNMPVQELAELFHYKSEINKNMNEVISHMPENKGVNKLKNKLGYLIDTLKQPFSQKGFVITFSGVDGAGKSTVIENVKHQIEKKYRRKVVVLRHRPALLPMLSAWKEGREAAEQKAAERLPRQGKNKSLFSSLLRFGYYYADYLLGQFVVHFKYVRRGYVVLYDRYYFDFINDGKRSNIVLPAKFTSWWYAFLLKPRYNFFLYADAETILKRKKEMDAPTIKALTKEYITLFNAMGDTYTNSKYIPIQNEVLSQTLHVILQQVKKEAI
;
A
#
# COMPACT_ATOMS: atom_id res chain seq x y z
N MET A 1 46.73 6.57 -22.61
CA MET A 1 46.09 5.27 -22.30
C MET A 1 46.82 4.66 -21.11
N LYS A 2 46.11 4.09 -20.14
CA LYS A 2 46.73 3.37 -19.00
C LYS A 2 47.29 2.03 -19.49
N GLN A 3 48.40 1.57 -18.93
CA GLN A 3 49.08 0.34 -19.38
C GLN A 3 48.17 -0.90 -19.32
N GLN A 4 47.42 -1.08 -18.23
CA GLN A 4 46.47 -2.20 -18.08
C GLN A 4 45.38 -2.25 -19.17
N GLU A 5 44.91 -1.09 -19.63
CA GLU A 5 43.90 -1.02 -20.70
C GLU A 5 44.51 -1.38 -22.06
N HIS A 6 45.79 -1.04 -22.28
CA HIS A 6 46.51 -1.46 -23.47
C HIS A 6 46.75 -2.97 -23.50
N GLU A 7 47.18 -3.54 -22.37
CA GLU A 7 47.37 -4.99 -22.21
C GLU A 7 46.08 -5.76 -22.46
N LEU A 8 44.94 -5.31 -21.92
CA LEU A 8 43.64 -5.92 -22.21
C LEU A 8 43.29 -5.92 -23.71
N ILE A 9 43.55 -4.83 -24.41
CA ILE A 9 43.30 -4.76 -25.86
C ILE A 9 44.20 -5.74 -26.61
N VAL A 10 45.46 -5.87 -26.20
CA VAL A 10 46.40 -6.86 -26.76
C VAL A 10 45.87 -8.29 -26.52
N GLU A 11 45.46 -8.61 -25.29
CA GLU A 11 44.87 -9.92 -24.94
C GLU A 11 43.62 -10.24 -25.77
N ILE A 12 42.76 -9.24 -26.03
CA ILE A 12 41.58 -9.40 -26.89
C ILE A 12 41.99 -9.81 -28.31
N PHE A 13 43.00 -9.15 -28.89
CA PHE A 13 43.51 -9.48 -30.23
C PHE A 13 44.18 -10.85 -30.29
N ASP A 14 44.96 -11.19 -29.26
CA ASP A 14 45.59 -12.51 -29.12
C ASP A 14 44.50 -13.60 -29.06
N ALA A 15 43.42 -13.39 -28.29
CA ALA A 15 42.33 -14.36 -28.12
C ALA A 15 41.51 -14.61 -29.39
N ILE A 16 41.35 -13.60 -30.26
CA ILE A 16 40.61 -13.73 -31.53
C ILE A 16 41.51 -14.13 -32.71
N GLY A 17 42.76 -14.52 -32.45
CA GLY A 17 43.66 -15.07 -33.45
C GLY A 17 44.39 -14.05 -34.33
N ASN A 18 44.58 -12.81 -33.85
CA ASN A 18 45.40 -11.80 -34.52
C ASN A 18 46.42 -11.19 -33.56
N PRO A 19 47.46 -11.94 -33.18
CA PRO A 19 48.34 -11.53 -32.09
C PRO A 19 49.13 -10.27 -32.41
N VAL A 20 49.21 -9.37 -31.42
CA VAL A 20 49.93 -8.10 -31.54
C VAL A 20 51.44 -8.37 -31.46
N ASN A 21 52.22 -7.75 -32.34
CA ASN A 21 53.67 -7.89 -32.31
C ASN A 21 54.24 -7.11 -31.12
N ARG A 22 54.91 -7.80 -30.19
CA ARG A 22 55.46 -7.21 -28.95
C ARG A 22 56.94 -6.82 -29.08
N LEU A 23 57.59 -7.23 -30.18
CA LEU A 23 59.01 -6.97 -30.47
C LEU A 23 59.09 -6.10 -31.73
N SER A 24 59.65 -4.90 -31.61
CA SER A 24 59.86 -4.02 -32.77
C SER A 24 60.93 -4.58 -33.69
N SER A 25 60.69 -4.46 -35.00
CA SER A 25 61.61 -4.58 -36.14
C SER A 25 61.47 -5.85 -37.01
N THR A 26 60.67 -5.73 -38.07
CA THR A 26 61.09 -6.01 -39.47
C THR A 26 60.20 -5.20 -40.43
N GLU A 27 60.65 -4.93 -41.66
CA GLU A 27 59.91 -4.22 -42.73
C GLU A 27 58.58 -4.90 -43.19
N THR A 28 58.11 -5.91 -42.46
CA THR A 28 56.97 -6.77 -42.86
C THR A 28 55.73 -6.62 -41.98
N ASP A 29 55.74 -5.71 -41.00
CA ASP A 29 54.61 -5.48 -40.09
C ASP A 29 53.59 -4.47 -40.63
N ALA A 30 52.32 -4.70 -40.32
CA ALA A 30 51.21 -3.81 -40.62
C ALA A 30 50.86 -3.00 -39.34
N THR A 31 51.03 -1.69 -39.38
CA THR A 31 50.61 -0.78 -38.30
C THR A 31 49.16 -0.36 -38.52
N ILE A 32 48.32 -0.58 -37.50
CA ILE A 32 46.92 -0.15 -37.53
C ILE A 32 46.68 0.92 -36.48
N SER A 33 45.97 1.97 -36.92
CA SER A 33 45.59 3.09 -36.10
C SER A 33 44.18 2.90 -35.52
N PHE A 34 44.03 3.12 -34.21
CA PHE A 34 42.76 2.97 -33.50
C PHE A 34 42.33 4.25 -32.84
N TYR A 35 41.02 4.53 -32.91
CA TYR A 35 40.37 5.45 -32.00
C TYR A 35 39.78 4.70 -30.81
N TYR A 36 39.73 5.37 -29.66
CA TYR A 36 39.04 4.85 -28.48
C TYR A 36 38.17 5.91 -27.81
N ARG A 37 37.16 5.45 -27.05
CA ARG A 37 36.30 6.29 -26.21
C ARG A 37 36.36 5.78 -24.78
N ASN A 38 36.54 6.68 -23.82
CA ASN A 38 36.53 6.33 -22.39
C ASN A 38 35.11 6.33 -21.80
N SER A 39 34.93 5.48 -20.78
CA SER A 39 33.83 5.57 -19.82
C SER A 39 34.02 6.78 -18.88
N PRO A 40 32.97 7.20 -18.13
CA PRO A 40 33.08 8.30 -17.17
C PRO A 40 34.14 8.10 -16.08
N ASP A 41 34.46 6.85 -15.74
CA ASP A 41 35.52 6.46 -14.81
C ASP A 41 36.95 6.51 -15.40
N GLY A 42 37.06 6.85 -16.70
CA GLY A 42 38.32 6.96 -17.43
C GLY A 42 38.87 5.64 -17.98
N SER A 43 38.20 4.50 -17.77
CA SER A 43 38.53 3.23 -18.45
C SER A 43 38.21 3.30 -19.94
N ILE A 44 38.90 2.53 -20.79
CA ILE A 44 38.54 2.47 -22.21
C ILE A 44 37.23 1.71 -22.32
N ARG A 45 36.27 2.23 -23.07
CA ARG A 45 34.95 1.61 -23.30
C ARG A 45 34.88 0.98 -24.68
N TRP A 46 35.15 1.77 -25.72
CA TRP A 46 35.05 1.34 -27.11
C TRP A 46 36.36 1.59 -27.84
N VAL A 47 36.73 0.65 -28.72
CA VAL A 47 37.89 0.75 -29.63
C VAL A 47 37.44 0.41 -31.04
N TRP A 48 37.87 1.18 -32.03
CA TRP A 48 37.57 0.92 -33.45
C TRP A 48 38.71 1.42 -34.36
N PRO A 49 38.93 0.79 -35.54
CA PRO A 49 39.86 1.28 -36.55
C PRO A 49 39.53 2.71 -37.01
N VAL A 50 40.56 3.51 -37.31
CA VAL A 50 40.38 4.86 -37.86
C VAL A 50 39.64 4.83 -39.20
N GLU A 51 39.84 3.74 -39.94
CA GLU A 51 39.32 3.45 -41.28
C GLU A 51 37.84 3.02 -41.27
N ASN A 52 37.23 2.77 -40.10
CA ASN A 52 35.82 2.42 -40.02
C ASN A 52 34.94 3.53 -40.61
N SER A 53 34.11 3.15 -41.58
CA SER A 53 33.11 4.03 -42.19
C SER A 53 31.78 4.00 -41.42
N LEU A 54 31.55 2.95 -40.62
CA LEU A 54 30.35 2.75 -39.82
C LEU A 54 30.68 2.71 -38.32
N PRO A 55 29.84 3.30 -37.46
CA PRO A 55 30.01 3.23 -36.01
C PRO A 55 29.51 1.89 -35.46
N VAL A 56 30.16 0.79 -35.84
CA VAL A 56 29.72 -0.57 -35.48
C VAL A 56 29.79 -0.84 -33.97
N PHE A 57 30.58 -0.10 -33.20
CA PHE A 57 30.55 -0.15 -31.73
C PHE A 57 29.18 0.18 -31.12
N LEU A 58 28.28 0.85 -31.87
CA LEU A 58 26.90 1.08 -31.43
C LEU A 58 26.09 -0.22 -31.31
N LYS A 59 26.58 -1.35 -31.83
CA LYS A 59 26.01 -2.68 -31.59
C LYS A 59 26.09 -3.09 -30.11
N PHE A 60 27.08 -2.59 -29.36
CA PHE A 60 27.22 -2.81 -27.93
C PHE A 60 26.45 -1.78 -27.07
N TYR A 61 25.75 -0.83 -27.71
CA TYR A 61 25.12 0.29 -27.02
C TYR A 61 23.60 0.13 -27.01
N ASN A 62 23.02 0.08 -25.82
CA ASN A 62 21.56 0.02 -25.67
C ASN A 62 20.94 1.39 -26.00
N VAL A 63 20.13 1.44 -27.07
CA VAL A 63 19.49 2.65 -27.60
C VAL A 63 18.01 2.75 -27.19
N ALA A 64 17.71 2.47 -25.92
CA ALA A 64 16.33 2.52 -25.42
C ALA A 64 15.80 3.97 -25.23
N SER A 65 16.58 4.85 -24.59
CA SER A 65 16.13 6.20 -24.20
C SER A 65 16.19 7.22 -25.34
N SER A 66 15.36 8.27 -25.29
CA SER A 66 15.38 9.37 -26.27
C SER A 66 16.76 10.05 -26.36
N LYS A 67 17.46 10.18 -25.23
CA LYS A 67 18.83 10.71 -25.17
C LYS A 67 19.82 9.76 -25.87
N ALA A 68 19.70 8.46 -25.64
CA ALA A 68 20.53 7.45 -26.31
C ALA A 68 20.24 7.40 -27.82
N LYS A 69 18.97 7.54 -28.24
CA LYS A 69 18.56 7.64 -29.65
C LYS A 69 19.18 8.86 -30.33
N LEU A 70 19.10 10.04 -29.70
CA LEU A 70 19.74 11.25 -30.21
C LEU A 70 21.26 11.10 -30.30
N LEU A 71 21.90 10.57 -29.26
CA LEU A 71 23.34 10.34 -29.26
C LEU A 71 23.75 9.35 -30.38
N SER A 72 23.03 8.24 -30.53
CA SER A 72 23.25 7.27 -31.60
C SER A 72 23.11 7.91 -32.99
N PHE A 73 22.10 8.76 -33.17
CA PHE A 73 21.92 9.52 -34.41
C PHE A 73 23.09 10.47 -34.68
N LEU A 74 23.52 11.25 -33.68
CA LEU A 74 24.65 12.17 -33.81
C LEU A 74 25.96 11.45 -34.12
N ILE A 75 26.21 10.29 -33.51
CA ILE A 75 27.39 9.46 -33.79
C ILE A 75 27.34 8.95 -35.23
N ARG A 76 26.20 8.44 -35.69
CA ARG A 76 26.02 8.00 -37.09
C ARG A 76 26.24 9.13 -38.09
N LEU A 77 25.76 10.33 -37.77
CA LEU A 77 26.00 11.53 -38.58
C LEU A 77 27.49 11.90 -38.60
N ALA A 78 28.18 11.87 -37.45
CA ALA A 78 29.62 12.15 -37.38
C ALA A 78 30.45 11.19 -38.24
N PHE A 79 30.11 9.90 -38.27
CA PHE A 79 30.76 8.92 -39.15
C PHE A 79 30.46 9.19 -40.64
N LYS A 80 29.21 9.53 -40.99
CA LYS A 80 28.83 9.91 -42.36
C LYS A 80 29.60 11.14 -42.85
N LEU A 81 29.89 12.08 -41.95
CA LEU A 81 30.67 13.29 -42.21
C LEU A 81 32.19 13.12 -42.02
N LYS A 82 32.69 11.90 -41.79
CA LYS A 82 34.12 11.61 -41.52
C LYS A 82 34.72 12.44 -40.37
N CYS A 83 33.91 12.75 -39.37
CA CYS A 83 34.25 13.58 -38.21
C CYS A 83 34.37 12.74 -36.91
N GLN A 84 34.58 11.43 -37.02
CA GLN A 84 34.66 10.50 -35.87
C GLN A 84 35.79 10.83 -34.89
N LYS A 85 36.85 11.54 -35.33
CA LYS A 85 37.95 11.98 -34.47
C LYS A 85 37.50 12.86 -33.30
N TRP A 86 36.43 13.64 -33.48
CA TRP A 86 35.89 14.54 -32.46
C TRP A 86 35.09 13.79 -31.40
N PHE A 87 34.65 12.57 -31.71
CA PHE A 87 33.98 11.70 -30.74
C PHE A 87 34.99 10.88 -29.92
N ALA A 88 36.16 10.57 -30.47
CA ALA A 88 37.19 9.81 -29.79
C ALA A 88 37.78 10.56 -28.58
N SER A 89 38.12 9.82 -27.54
CA SER A 89 38.92 10.30 -26.40
C SER A 89 40.41 10.36 -26.71
N GLY A 90 40.87 9.57 -27.69
CA GLY A 90 42.25 9.58 -28.16
C GLY A 90 42.49 8.58 -29.28
N LYS A 91 43.76 8.45 -29.67
CA LYS A 91 44.25 7.54 -30.72
C LYS A 91 45.46 6.75 -30.21
N PHE A 92 45.64 5.51 -30.66
CA PHE A 92 46.85 4.71 -30.47
C PHE A 92 47.10 3.81 -31.68
N ASN A 93 48.28 3.19 -31.76
CA ASN A 93 48.64 2.26 -32.83
C ASN A 93 49.01 0.90 -32.23
N LEU A 94 48.73 -0.18 -32.97
CA LEU A 94 49.28 -1.50 -32.72
C LEU A 94 49.93 -2.03 -33.99
N GLU A 95 50.95 -2.87 -33.83
CA GLU A 95 51.67 -3.52 -34.92
C GLU A 95 51.28 -5.00 -34.98
N PHE A 96 50.98 -5.48 -36.18
CA PHE A 96 50.59 -6.87 -36.44
C PHE A 96 51.47 -7.44 -37.55
N LYS A 97 51.72 -8.75 -37.52
CA LYS A 97 52.32 -9.41 -38.68
C LYS A 97 51.37 -9.30 -39.88
N LYS A 98 51.87 -8.83 -41.02
CA LYS A 98 51.03 -8.55 -42.21
C LYS A 98 50.25 -9.77 -42.70
N GLU A 99 50.81 -10.97 -42.59
CA GLU A 99 50.13 -12.23 -42.93
C GLU A 99 48.92 -12.50 -42.03
N ASN A 100 49.09 -12.38 -40.70
CA ASN A 100 48.01 -12.53 -39.73
C ASN A 100 46.91 -11.49 -39.96
N GLN A 101 47.31 -10.24 -40.22
CA GLN A 101 46.37 -9.16 -40.48
C GLN A 101 45.52 -9.41 -41.73
N LEU A 102 46.12 -9.90 -42.82
CA LEU A 102 45.39 -10.26 -44.04
C LEU A 102 44.37 -11.37 -43.81
N VAL A 103 44.71 -12.37 -42.99
CA VAL A 103 43.78 -13.45 -42.61
C VAL A 103 42.65 -12.87 -41.73
N PHE A 104 43.00 -12.05 -40.75
CA PHE A 104 42.06 -11.39 -39.86
C PHE A 104 41.04 -10.53 -40.61
N GLU A 105 41.47 -9.73 -41.59
CA GLU A 105 40.56 -8.91 -42.41
C GLU A 105 39.61 -9.74 -43.27
N ARG A 106 40.05 -10.90 -43.79
CA ARG A 106 39.15 -11.83 -44.51
C ARG A 106 38.09 -12.43 -43.58
N MET A 107 38.48 -12.71 -42.33
CA MET A 107 37.60 -13.27 -41.31
C MET A 107 36.59 -12.25 -40.77
N MET A 108 37.07 -11.07 -40.34
CA MET A 108 36.27 -10.07 -39.61
C MET A 108 35.67 -8.97 -40.50
N GLY A 109 36.17 -8.83 -41.73
CA GLY A 109 35.84 -7.72 -42.62
C GLY A 109 36.52 -6.40 -42.22
N GLN A 110 36.17 -5.33 -42.92
CA GLN A 110 36.76 -4.00 -42.72
C GLN A 110 36.04 -3.13 -41.67
N GLN A 111 34.92 -3.60 -41.11
CA GLN A 111 34.10 -2.83 -40.16
C GLN A 111 33.91 -3.65 -38.89
N TRP A 112 34.71 -3.35 -37.88
CA TRP A 112 34.68 -4.05 -36.59
C TRP A 112 34.96 -3.11 -35.42
N ALA A 113 34.58 -3.52 -34.22
CA ALA A 113 34.85 -2.76 -33.00
C ALA A 113 34.93 -3.66 -31.76
N ILE A 114 35.53 -3.12 -30.70
CA ILE A 114 35.67 -3.75 -29.40
C ILE A 114 34.88 -2.94 -28.37
N PHE A 115 34.16 -3.63 -27.49
CA PHE A 115 33.73 -3.15 -26.19
C PHE A 115 34.50 -3.92 -25.12
N THR A 116 35.27 -3.22 -24.30
CA THR A 116 36.19 -3.81 -23.31
C THR A 116 35.49 -4.40 -22.08
N GLY A 117 34.15 -4.37 -22.03
CA GLY A 117 33.36 -4.82 -20.90
C GLY A 117 33.33 -3.82 -19.74
N THR A 118 32.33 -3.96 -18.87
CA THR A 118 32.27 -3.21 -17.60
C THR A 118 33.14 -3.92 -16.56
N ALA A 119 33.90 -3.16 -15.78
CA ALA A 119 34.77 -3.72 -14.75
C ALA A 119 33.96 -4.52 -13.70
N GLY A 120 34.44 -5.72 -13.37
CA GLY A 120 33.79 -6.63 -12.42
C GLY A 120 34.38 -8.05 -12.48
N VAL A 121 33.97 -8.91 -11.55
CA VAL A 121 34.45 -10.31 -11.45
C VAL A 121 34.04 -11.15 -12.67
N ASN A 122 32.91 -10.79 -13.30
CA ASN A 122 32.36 -11.46 -14.48
C ASN A 122 32.61 -10.64 -15.77
N ARG A 123 33.67 -9.84 -15.81
CA ARG A 123 33.95 -8.95 -16.96
C ARG A 123 34.13 -9.78 -18.23
N THR A 124 33.33 -9.45 -19.25
CA THR A 124 33.43 -10.02 -20.59
C THR A 124 33.68 -8.90 -21.58
N ALA A 125 34.75 -9.02 -22.38
CA ALA A 125 34.99 -8.15 -23.52
C ALA A 125 34.22 -8.67 -24.74
N LEU A 126 33.71 -7.77 -25.57
CA LEU A 126 32.97 -8.08 -26.79
C LEU A 126 33.74 -7.54 -27.99
N PHE A 127 34.00 -8.38 -28.98
CA PHE A 127 34.44 -7.97 -30.31
C PHE A 127 33.32 -8.25 -31.32
N TYR A 128 33.08 -7.34 -32.26
CA TYR A 128 32.08 -7.54 -33.32
C TYR A 128 32.72 -7.35 -34.70
N GLY A 129 32.53 -8.33 -35.58
CA GLY A 129 32.99 -8.30 -36.96
C GLY A 129 32.18 -9.27 -37.84
N LYS A 130 31.90 -8.89 -39.08
CA LYS A 130 31.17 -9.70 -40.09
C LYS A 130 29.87 -10.38 -39.59
N GLY A 131 29.14 -9.74 -38.67
CA GLY A 131 27.87 -10.28 -38.14
C GLY A 131 28.03 -11.30 -37.01
N ILE A 132 29.23 -11.43 -36.44
CA ILE A 132 29.52 -12.33 -35.31
C ILE A 132 30.01 -11.49 -34.12
N PHE A 133 29.49 -11.80 -32.95
CA PHE A 133 29.97 -11.34 -31.65
C PHE A 133 30.93 -12.37 -31.06
N TYR A 134 32.11 -11.93 -30.66
CA TYR A 134 33.12 -12.71 -29.96
C TYR A 134 33.12 -12.25 -28.50
N LYS A 135 32.56 -13.08 -27.61
CA LYS A 135 32.57 -12.90 -26.16
C LYS A 135 33.86 -13.49 -25.59
N ILE A 136 34.71 -12.62 -25.06
CA ILE A 136 36.05 -12.96 -24.58
C ILE A 136 36.08 -12.79 -23.05
N PRO A 137 36.35 -13.85 -22.28
CA PRO A 137 36.34 -13.77 -20.82
C PRO A 137 37.56 -12.99 -20.31
N VAL A 138 37.34 -12.09 -19.34
CA VAL A 138 38.41 -11.41 -18.61
C VAL A 138 38.49 -12.01 -17.21
N GLY A 139 39.29 -13.07 -17.08
CA GLY A 139 39.45 -13.84 -15.84
C GLY A 139 38.75 -15.21 -15.86
N THR A 140 38.97 -16.01 -14.82
CA THR A 140 38.49 -17.40 -14.74
C THR A 140 36.97 -17.50 -14.53
N ALA A 141 36.39 -16.64 -13.69
CA ALA A 141 34.95 -16.63 -13.43
C ALA A 141 34.12 -16.33 -14.69
N ALA A 142 34.55 -15.36 -15.51
CA ALA A 142 33.91 -15.05 -16.78
C ALA A 142 33.97 -16.22 -17.78
N LYS A 143 35.04 -17.04 -17.73
CA LYS A 143 35.21 -18.18 -18.63
C LYS A 143 34.17 -19.27 -18.37
N GLU A 144 33.87 -19.56 -17.10
CA GLU A 144 32.84 -20.52 -16.71
C GLU A 144 31.44 -20.07 -17.16
N ILE A 145 31.12 -18.78 -16.96
CA ILE A 145 29.83 -18.19 -17.38
C ILE A 145 29.64 -18.31 -18.89
N LEU A 146 30.64 -17.95 -19.69
CA LEU A 146 30.55 -18.03 -21.14
C LEU A 146 30.47 -19.47 -21.65
N PHE A 147 31.15 -20.41 -20.99
CA PHE A 147 31.05 -21.82 -21.35
C PHE A 147 29.65 -22.38 -21.04
N ASN A 148 29.06 -21.99 -19.91
CA ASN A 148 27.68 -22.36 -19.59
C ASN A 148 26.69 -21.78 -20.62
N GLU A 149 26.82 -20.49 -20.98
CA GLU A 149 25.99 -19.85 -22.01
C GLU A 149 26.11 -20.58 -23.36
N PHE A 150 27.31 -21.00 -23.74
CA PHE A 150 27.54 -21.83 -24.93
C PHE A 150 26.75 -23.14 -24.87
N GLN A 151 26.85 -23.91 -23.78
CA GLN A 151 26.16 -25.20 -23.65
C GLN A 151 24.64 -25.04 -23.69
N ILE A 152 24.12 -23.96 -23.12
CA ILE A 152 22.70 -23.61 -23.15
C ILE A 152 22.25 -23.35 -24.60
N LEU A 153 22.93 -22.45 -25.29
CA LEU A 153 22.57 -22.08 -26.66
C LEU A 153 22.75 -23.24 -27.64
N GLU A 154 23.79 -24.06 -27.48
CA GLU A 154 23.97 -25.29 -28.28
C GLU A 154 22.80 -26.26 -28.06
N THR A 155 22.29 -26.37 -26.83
CA THR A 155 21.12 -27.21 -26.52
C THR A 155 19.84 -26.63 -27.12
N LEU A 156 19.64 -25.31 -27.02
CA LEU A 156 18.47 -24.64 -27.58
C LEU A 156 18.45 -24.72 -29.11
N ASN A 157 19.59 -24.55 -29.78
CA ASN A 157 19.74 -24.62 -31.24
C ASN A 157 19.44 -26.02 -31.83
N LYS A 158 19.34 -27.07 -31.00
CA LYS A 158 18.85 -28.39 -31.45
C LYS A 158 17.34 -28.40 -31.72
N ASN A 159 16.61 -27.42 -31.20
CA ASN A 159 15.17 -27.26 -31.42
C ASN A 159 14.92 -26.30 -32.59
N SER A 160 13.84 -26.53 -33.32
CA SER A 160 13.39 -25.61 -34.37
C SER A 160 12.33 -24.68 -33.83
N PHE A 161 12.57 -23.37 -33.94
CA PHE A 161 11.66 -22.32 -33.51
C PHE A 161 11.22 -21.48 -34.71
N ASP A 162 9.91 -21.44 -34.98
CA ASP A 162 9.34 -20.63 -36.07
C ASP A 162 9.31 -19.13 -35.74
N ASP A 163 9.00 -18.77 -34.49
CA ASP A 163 8.74 -17.39 -34.06
C ASP A 163 9.82 -16.86 -33.10
N LEU A 164 10.86 -17.66 -32.79
CA LEU A 164 11.96 -17.27 -31.90
C LEU A 164 13.31 -17.46 -32.62
N ARG A 165 14.07 -16.37 -32.73
CA ARG A 165 15.44 -16.38 -33.26
C ARG A 165 16.42 -16.27 -32.11
N ILE A 166 17.21 -17.32 -31.94
CA ILE A 166 18.31 -17.41 -30.98
C ILE A 166 19.66 -17.44 -31.73
N PRO A 167 20.74 -16.94 -31.12
CA PRO A 167 22.05 -16.95 -31.78
C PRO A 167 22.56 -18.37 -32.04
N ASP A 168 23.05 -18.61 -33.26
CA ASP A 168 23.97 -19.72 -33.49
C ASP A 168 25.25 -19.46 -32.71
N VAL A 169 25.81 -20.52 -32.14
CA VAL A 169 26.97 -20.43 -31.26
C VAL A 169 28.08 -21.39 -31.65
N GLU A 170 29.30 -20.95 -31.40
CA GLU A 170 30.50 -21.78 -31.51
C GLU A 170 31.49 -21.40 -30.40
N TYR A 171 32.13 -22.38 -29.77
CA TYR A 171 33.13 -22.13 -28.73
C TYR A 171 34.53 -22.52 -29.21
N LYS A 172 35.43 -21.54 -29.35
CA LYS A 172 36.78 -21.74 -29.88
C LYS A 172 37.82 -21.07 -28.98
N HIS A 173 38.83 -21.82 -28.56
CA HIS A 173 39.98 -21.32 -27.80
C HIS A 173 39.60 -20.48 -26.56
N GLY A 174 38.47 -20.79 -25.90
CA GLY A 174 38.00 -20.05 -24.74
C GLY A 174 37.13 -18.81 -25.05
N VAL A 175 36.83 -18.56 -26.33
CA VAL A 175 35.98 -17.47 -26.81
C VAL A 175 34.64 -18.03 -27.31
N LEU A 176 33.54 -17.41 -26.89
CA LEU A 176 32.20 -17.74 -27.38
C LEU A 176 31.86 -16.84 -28.58
N LEU A 177 31.64 -17.46 -29.73
CA LEU A 177 31.16 -16.80 -30.94
C LEU A 177 29.63 -16.91 -30.98
N GLN A 178 28.95 -15.79 -31.23
CA GLN A 178 27.49 -15.73 -31.35
C GLN A 178 27.10 -14.96 -32.61
N THR A 179 26.17 -15.48 -33.40
CA THR A 179 25.65 -14.73 -34.56
C THR A 179 24.81 -13.54 -34.12
N ASP A 180 24.91 -12.42 -34.84
CA ASP A 180 24.04 -11.26 -34.63
C ASP A 180 22.62 -11.53 -35.14
N VAL A 181 21.73 -11.88 -34.22
CA VAL A 181 20.31 -12.13 -34.51
C VAL A 181 19.48 -10.85 -34.60
N PHE A 182 20.03 -9.71 -34.20
CA PHE A 182 19.29 -8.45 -34.18
C PHE A 182 19.21 -7.82 -35.58
N SER A 183 18.13 -8.13 -36.28
CA SER A 183 17.72 -7.54 -37.57
C SER A 183 17.19 -6.10 -37.43
N LYS A 184 16.45 -5.61 -38.45
CA LYS A 184 15.76 -4.29 -38.46
C LYS A 184 14.59 -4.19 -37.46
N GLY A 185 14.40 -5.18 -36.59
CA GLY A 185 13.35 -5.20 -35.58
C GLY A 185 13.42 -4.07 -34.53
N LYS A 186 12.34 -3.93 -33.77
CA LYS A 186 12.15 -2.89 -32.75
C LYS A 186 11.99 -3.50 -31.36
N GLN A 187 12.48 -2.78 -30.36
CA GLN A 187 12.13 -3.05 -28.95
C GLN A 187 10.70 -2.55 -28.70
N LEU A 188 9.86 -3.37 -28.08
CA LEU A 188 8.49 -3.02 -27.72
C LEU A 188 8.34 -3.03 -26.19
N PRO A 189 7.63 -2.05 -25.61
CA PRO A 189 7.47 -1.94 -24.15
C PRO A 189 6.32 -2.81 -23.60
N MET A 190 5.66 -3.62 -24.43
CA MET A 190 4.53 -4.46 -24.03
C MET A 190 4.64 -5.84 -24.66
N LEU A 191 4.15 -6.85 -23.95
CA LEU A 191 4.01 -8.20 -24.50
C LEU A 191 2.96 -8.19 -25.60
N THR A 192 3.40 -8.46 -26.82
CA THR A 192 2.56 -8.67 -28.01
C THR A 192 2.39 -10.15 -28.30
N ASP A 193 1.56 -10.48 -29.29
CA ASP A 193 1.39 -11.86 -29.77
C ASP A 193 2.73 -12.51 -30.12
N THR A 194 3.66 -11.79 -30.76
CA THR A 194 5.01 -12.28 -31.06
C THR A 194 5.74 -12.78 -29.82
N HIS A 195 5.68 -12.04 -28.71
CA HIS A 195 6.34 -12.46 -27.47
C HIS A 195 5.66 -13.71 -26.89
N TRP A 196 4.33 -13.75 -26.89
CA TRP A 196 3.58 -14.90 -26.41
C TRP A 196 3.78 -16.15 -27.26
N LYS A 197 3.92 -16.02 -28.60
CA LYS A 197 4.29 -17.12 -29.50
C LYS A 197 5.65 -17.70 -29.11
N SER A 198 6.66 -16.86 -28.89
CA SER A 198 7.99 -17.32 -28.47
C SER A 198 7.97 -18.01 -27.10
N LEU A 199 7.27 -17.44 -26.11
CA LEU A 199 7.09 -18.06 -24.79
C LEU A 199 6.34 -19.40 -24.89
N TYR A 200 5.34 -19.48 -25.77
CA TYR A 200 4.63 -20.72 -26.04
C TYR A 200 5.57 -21.77 -26.64
N GLN A 201 6.40 -21.43 -27.62
CA GLN A 201 7.37 -22.36 -28.21
C GLN A 201 8.39 -22.87 -27.19
N LEU A 202 8.92 -22.00 -26.32
CA LEU A 202 9.82 -22.41 -25.24
C LEU A 202 9.15 -23.41 -24.29
N ALA A 203 7.87 -23.19 -23.96
CA ALA A 203 7.10 -24.12 -23.15
C ALA A 203 6.83 -25.46 -23.86
N GLN A 204 6.80 -25.52 -25.20
CA GLN A 204 6.60 -26.78 -25.91
C GLN A 204 7.85 -27.66 -25.96
N VAL A 205 9.05 -27.07 -25.84
CA VAL A 205 10.31 -27.83 -25.86
C VAL A 205 10.47 -28.67 -24.60
N ASN A 206 10.20 -28.07 -23.45
CA ASN A 206 10.21 -28.77 -22.17
C ASN A 206 9.04 -28.27 -21.33
N ASN A 207 8.11 -29.16 -21.01
CA ASN A 207 7.03 -28.89 -20.10
C ASN A 207 6.73 -30.11 -19.24
N GLU A 208 6.96 -29.94 -17.95
CA GLU A 208 6.83 -30.98 -16.96
C GLU A 208 5.94 -30.50 -15.82
N LYS A 209 5.16 -31.41 -15.25
CA LYS A 209 4.44 -31.17 -14.00
C LYS A 209 5.22 -31.75 -12.85
N ILE A 210 5.74 -30.88 -11.99
CA ILE A 210 6.52 -31.27 -10.81
C ILE A 210 5.86 -30.72 -9.55
N LYS A 211 6.21 -31.31 -8.41
CA LYS A 211 5.84 -30.73 -7.11
C LYS A 211 6.69 -29.49 -6.83
N VAL A 212 6.14 -28.53 -6.10
CA VAL A 212 6.91 -27.36 -5.63
C VAL A 212 8.14 -27.79 -4.84
N SER A 213 8.03 -28.82 -4.00
CA SER A 213 9.16 -29.38 -3.24
C SER A 213 10.27 -29.99 -4.10
N SER A 214 9.97 -30.40 -5.33
CA SER A 214 10.93 -30.97 -6.28
C SER A 214 11.55 -29.91 -7.20
N TRP A 215 11.01 -28.70 -7.23
CA TRP A 215 11.56 -27.60 -8.02
C TRP A 215 12.77 -27.00 -7.32
N LYS A 216 13.95 -27.01 -7.98
CA LYS A 216 15.21 -26.48 -7.44
C LYS A 216 15.08 -25.05 -6.90
N GLY A 217 14.26 -24.21 -7.54
CA GLY A 217 14.05 -22.84 -7.07
C GLY A 217 13.40 -22.74 -5.70
N TRP A 218 12.72 -23.79 -5.21
CA TRP A 218 12.16 -23.83 -3.86
C TRP A 218 13.23 -23.88 -2.76
N GLU A 219 14.29 -24.68 -2.99
CA GLU A 219 15.47 -24.73 -2.11
C GLU A 219 16.25 -23.42 -2.18
N GLU A 220 16.47 -22.90 -3.41
CA GLU A 220 17.17 -21.62 -3.60
C GLU A 220 16.47 -20.44 -2.91
N ILE A 221 15.14 -20.41 -2.87
CA ILE A 221 14.40 -19.38 -2.12
C ILE A 221 14.76 -19.45 -0.63
N GLN A 222 14.78 -20.65 -0.04
CA GLN A 222 15.10 -20.85 1.36
C GLN A 222 16.53 -20.41 1.67
N ASP A 223 17.50 -20.88 0.88
CA ASP A 223 18.92 -20.56 1.06
C ASP A 223 19.19 -19.06 0.94
N ASN A 224 18.58 -18.41 -0.07
CA ASN A 224 18.73 -16.97 -0.27
C ASN A 224 18.13 -16.17 0.90
N LEU A 225 16.96 -16.56 1.42
CA LEU A 225 16.36 -15.87 2.57
C LEU A 225 17.22 -16.03 3.83
N GLU A 226 17.78 -17.22 4.06
CA GLU A 226 18.70 -17.44 5.18
C GLU A 226 20.02 -16.67 5.02
N ALA A 227 20.55 -16.59 3.80
CA ALA A 227 21.76 -15.82 3.51
C ALA A 227 21.54 -14.32 3.75
N VAL A 228 20.43 -13.75 3.29
CA VAL A 228 20.09 -12.34 3.51
C VAL A 228 19.96 -12.01 4.99
N GLU A 229 19.34 -12.90 5.78
CA GLU A 229 19.25 -12.72 7.24
C GLU A 229 20.61 -12.79 7.93
N LYS A 230 21.49 -13.71 7.51
CA LYS A 230 22.85 -13.82 8.04
C LYS A 230 23.68 -12.57 7.71
N LEU A 231 23.54 -12.03 6.50
CA LEU A 231 24.23 -10.81 6.06
C LEU A 231 23.71 -9.56 6.80
N ASN A 232 22.43 -9.56 7.21
CA ASN A 232 21.80 -8.51 8.03
C ASN A 232 22.08 -7.08 7.53
N ASP A 233 21.95 -6.87 6.22
CA ASP A 233 22.14 -5.56 5.61
C ASP A 233 20.99 -4.62 5.97
N ASN A 234 21.27 -3.61 6.78
CA ASN A 234 20.31 -2.61 7.24
C ASN A 234 19.64 -1.80 6.12
N ARG A 235 20.19 -1.82 4.89
CA ARG A 235 19.58 -1.18 3.72
C ARG A 235 18.37 -1.97 3.19
N ILE A 236 18.32 -3.28 3.45
CA ILE A 236 17.19 -4.14 3.07
C ILE A 236 16.12 -4.07 4.18
N PRO A 237 14.85 -3.74 3.84
CA PRO A 237 13.79 -3.70 4.84
C PRO A 237 13.53 -5.10 5.42
N SER A 238 13.73 -5.28 6.73
CA SER A 238 13.45 -6.55 7.41
C SER A 238 11.99 -6.99 7.32
N LEU A 239 11.06 -6.03 7.24
CA LEU A 239 9.64 -6.30 6.96
C LEU A 239 9.43 -7.02 5.63
N LEU A 240 10.25 -6.76 4.59
CA LEU A 240 10.13 -7.44 3.30
C LEU A 240 10.49 -8.92 3.45
N ILE A 241 11.58 -9.23 4.16
CA ILE A 241 12.02 -10.60 4.45
C ILE A 241 10.93 -11.35 5.22
N ASN A 242 10.38 -10.74 6.28
CA ASN A 242 9.30 -11.33 7.06
C ASN A 242 8.04 -11.60 6.22
N ARG A 243 7.70 -10.69 5.29
CA ARG A 243 6.57 -10.85 4.38
C ARG A 243 6.80 -11.96 3.35
N LEU A 244 8.02 -12.11 2.83
CA LEU A 244 8.40 -13.21 1.95
C LEU A 244 8.27 -14.56 2.66
N LYS A 245 8.75 -14.66 3.90
CA LYS A 245 8.59 -15.88 4.71
C LYS A 245 7.12 -16.23 4.92
N LYS A 246 6.30 -15.26 5.35
CA LYS A 246 4.85 -15.44 5.49
C LYS A 246 4.19 -15.88 4.18
N LEU A 247 4.60 -15.33 3.03
CA LEU A 247 4.08 -15.72 1.73
C LEU A 247 4.48 -17.15 1.37
N LYS A 248 5.74 -17.53 1.60
CA LYS A 248 6.26 -18.89 1.41
C LYS A 248 5.44 -19.90 2.21
N ASP A 249 5.10 -19.59 3.46
CA ASP A 249 4.30 -20.46 4.34
C ASP A 249 2.86 -20.70 3.84
N THR A 250 2.36 -19.86 2.92
CA THR A 250 1.04 -20.07 2.29
C THR A 250 1.04 -21.10 1.17
N ILE A 251 2.22 -21.48 0.67
CA ILE A 251 2.36 -22.36 -0.47
C ILE A 251 2.59 -23.79 0.02
N ALA A 252 1.71 -24.70 -0.38
CA ALA A 252 1.89 -26.12 -0.08
C ALA A 252 3.04 -26.69 -0.92
N ALA A 253 4.05 -27.25 -0.25
CA ALA A 253 5.21 -27.87 -0.90
C ALA A 253 4.80 -29.05 -1.82
N GLU A 254 3.68 -29.70 -1.53
CA GLU A 254 3.13 -30.82 -2.32
C GLU A 254 2.23 -30.36 -3.48
N ALA A 255 2.01 -29.05 -3.66
CA ALA A 255 1.28 -28.54 -4.81
C ALA A 255 2.07 -28.82 -6.11
N TYR A 256 1.35 -29.05 -7.20
CA TYR A 256 1.94 -29.25 -8.52
C TYR A 256 2.02 -27.94 -9.29
N ILE A 257 3.14 -27.73 -9.97
CA ILE A 257 3.39 -26.61 -10.88
C ILE A 257 3.82 -27.14 -12.24
N SER A 258 3.53 -26.37 -13.29
CA SER A 258 4.04 -26.66 -14.63
C SER A 258 5.30 -25.85 -14.83
N VAL A 259 6.39 -26.52 -15.16
CA VAL A 259 7.68 -25.89 -15.40
C VAL A 259 8.10 -26.07 -16.84
N GLY A 260 8.89 -25.13 -17.35
CA GLY A 260 9.50 -25.26 -18.66
C GLY A 260 10.76 -24.41 -18.81
N LEU A 261 11.21 -24.27 -20.05
CA LEU A 261 12.37 -23.45 -20.38
C LEU A 261 12.10 -21.97 -20.07
N CYS A 262 13.09 -21.33 -19.44
CA CYS A 262 13.02 -19.94 -19.03
C CYS A 262 14.32 -19.23 -19.36
N HIS A 263 14.21 -18.06 -19.97
CA HIS A 263 15.32 -17.19 -20.29
C HIS A 263 15.94 -16.56 -19.03
N GLY A 264 15.10 -16.21 -18.05
CA GLY A 264 15.52 -15.67 -16.75
C GLY A 264 15.72 -14.14 -16.74
N ASP A 265 16.25 -13.56 -17.82
CA ASP A 265 16.32 -12.09 -18.05
C ASP A 265 15.47 -11.63 -19.25
N PHE A 266 14.23 -12.10 -19.34
CA PHE A 266 13.33 -11.80 -20.47
C PHE A 266 12.83 -10.35 -20.41
N THR A 267 13.63 -9.43 -20.93
CA THR A 267 13.41 -7.98 -20.82
C THR A 267 13.41 -7.26 -22.17
N PRO A 268 12.72 -6.11 -22.29
CA PRO A 268 12.64 -5.36 -23.55
C PRO A 268 14.00 -4.97 -24.16
N TRP A 269 15.06 -4.86 -23.35
CA TRP A 269 16.40 -4.51 -23.83
C TRP A 269 17.19 -5.69 -24.38
N ASN A 270 16.84 -6.93 -24.02
CA ASN A 270 17.48 -8.16 -24.50
C ASN A 270 16.81 -8.75 -25.75
N MET A 271 15.83 -8.04 -26.33
CA MET A 271 15.05 -8.56 -27.45
C MET A 271 14.69 -7.53 -28.51
N LYS A 272 14.33 -8.02 -29.70
CA LYS A 272 13.74 -7.22 -30.79
C LYS A 272 12.65 -8.00 -31.52
N VAL A 273 11.54 -7.32 -31.81
CA VAL A 273 10.45 -7.85 -32.63
C VAL A 273 10.63 -7.44 -34.08
N ASP A 274 10.60 -8.41 -34.99
CA ASP A 274 10.72 -8.24 -36.43
C ASP A 274 9.63 -9.05 -37.14
N GLY A 275 8.50 -8.38 -37.43
CA GLY A 275 7.29 -9.06 -37.90
C GLY A 275 6.74 -10.01 -36.83
N ASP A 276 6.58 -11.28 -37.20
CA ASP A 276 6.11 -12.34 -36.31
C ASP A 276 7.22 -13.04 -35.51
N SER A 277 8.50 -12.71 -35.73
CA SER A 277 9.62 -13.33 -35.01
C SER A 277 10.18 -12.42 -33.91
N LEU A 278 10.51 -13.01 -32.75
CA LEU A 278 11.26 -12.40 -31.66
C LEU A 278 12.73 -12.81 -31.76
N SER A 279 13.65 -11.86 -31.79
CA SER A 279 15.08 -12.14 -31.61
C SER A 279 15.44 -11.92 -30.14
N LEU A 280 16.12 -12.88 -29.53
CA LEU A 280 16.42 -12.89 -28.09
C LEU A 280 17.89 -13.24 -27.84
N ILE A 281 18.53 -12.50 -26.95
CA ILE A 281 19.94 -12.67 -26.57
C ILE A 281 20.08 -12.66 -25.04
N ASP A 282 21.29 -12.95 -24.57
CA ASP A 282 21.68 -12.87 -23.15
C ASP A 282 21.08 -13.98 -22.27
N TRP A 283 21.44 -15.22 -22.61
CA TRP A 283 20.90 -16.44 -22.01
C TRP A 283 21.64 -16.85 -20.71
N GLU A 284 22.36 -15.93 -20.07
CA GLU A 284 23.18 -16.24 -18.88
C GLU A 284 22.36 -16.68 -17.65
N LEU A 285 21.09 -16.23 -17.56
CA LEU A 285 20.16 -16.60 -16.48
C LEU A 285 19.20 -17.73 -16.87
N PHE A 286 19.48 -18.43 -17.97
CA PHE A 286 18.63 -19.52 -18.44
C PHE A 286 18.46 -20.60 -17.37
N SER A 287 17.24 -21.12 -17.28
CA SER A 287 16.95 -22.31 -16.50
C SER A 287 16.07 -23.27 -17.29
N PRO A 288 16.41 -24.58 -17.32
CA PRO A 288 15.63 -25.58 -18.04
C PRO A 288 14.31 -25.94 -17.35
N GLN A 289 14.15 -25.55 -16.08
CA GLN A 289 12.98 -25.81 -15.26
C GLN A 289 12.64 -24.60 -14.39
N GLN A 290 11.73 -23.76 -14.88
CA GLN A 290 11.11 -22.68 -14.10
C GLN A 290 9.60 -22.71 -14.26
N PRO A 291 8.82 -22.22 -13.27
CA PRO A 291 7.37 -22.10 -13.39
C PRO A 291 7.00 -21.39 -14.70
N LEU A 292 6.08 -21.95 -15.48
CA LEU A 292 5.55 -21.26 -16.66
C LEU A 292 5.06 -19.85 -16.28
N PHE A 293 5.10 -18.93 -17.25
CA PHE A 293 4.85 -17.49 -17.08
C PHE A 293 5.95 -16.69 -16.35
N PHE A 294 7.00 -17.33 -15.82
CA PHE A 294 8.10 -16.61 -15.13
C PHE A 294 8.67 -15.45 -15.97
N ASP A 295 9.07 -15.71 -17.21
CA ASP A 295 9.61 -14.69 -18.13
C ASP A 295 8.60 -13.59 -18.45
N SER A 296 7.31 -13.93 -18.56
CA SER A 296 6.25 -12.94 -18.80
C SER A 296 6.07 -11.99 -17.60
N PHE A 297 6.14 -12.52 -16.37
CA PHE A 297 6.13 -11.70 -15.18
C PHE A 297 7.39 -10.86 -15.08
N HIS A 298 8.55 -11.44 -15.40
CA HIS A 298 9.82 -10.74 -15.41
C HIS A 298 9.79 -9.53 -16.35
N PHE A 299 9.35 -9.72 -17.59
CA PHE A 299 9.16 -8.62 -18.56
C PHE A 299 8.32 -7.48 -17.99
N ILE A 300 7.14 -7.83 -17.47
CA ILE A 300 6.16 -6.84 -17.00
C ILE A 300 6.73 -6.08 -15.81
N TYR A 301 7.37 -6.76 -14.85
CA TYR A 301 8.00 -6.11 -13.69
C TYR A 301 9.14 -5.20 -14.10
N GLN A 302 10.06 -5.67 -14.92
CA GLN A 302 11.24 -4.92 -15.30
C GLN A 302 10.86 -3.66 -16.09
N GLN A 303 9.92 -3.77 -17.03
CA GLN A 303 9.39 -2.61 -17.76
C GLN A 303 8.64 -1.64 -16.82
N ALA A 304 7.77 -2.15 -15.95
CA ALA A 304 6.98 -1.34 -15.02
C ALA A 304 7.84 -0.55 -14.03
N VAL A 305 8.88 -1.19 -13.48
CA VAL A 305 9.69 -0.61 -12.39
C VAL A 305 10.84 0.23 -12.92
N LEU A 306 11.60 -0.27 -13.90
CA LEU A 306 12.85 0.36 -14.33
C LEU A 306 12.67 1.39 -15.43
N VAL A 307 11.55 1.34 -16.17
CA VAL A 307 11.30 2.23 -17.31
C VAL A 307 10.10 3.14 -17.07
N ASP A 308 8.94 2.56 -16.76
CA ASP A 308 7.68 3.32 -16.74
C ASP A 308 7.36 3.96 -15.38
N HIS A 309 7.95 3.45 -14.29
CA HIS A 309 7.73 3.91 -12.90
C HIS A 309 6.26 3.98 -12.50
N ILE A 310 5.50 2.93 -12.84
CA ILE A 310 4.05 2.89 -12.65
C ILE A 310 3.62 2.57 -11.22
N SER A 311 2.35 2.85 -10.92
CA SER A 311 1.73 2.45 -9.65
C SER A 311 1.44 0.95 -9.59
N ASN A 312 1.27 0.39 -8.39
CA ASN A 312 0.90 -1.02 -8.22
C ASN A 312 -0.43 -1.40 -8.85
N ASP A 313 -1.41 -0.49 -8.83
CA ASP A 313 -2.72 -0.78 -9.42
C ASP A 313 -2.63 -0.83 -10.95
N GLU A 314 -1.77 0.00 -11.53
CA GLU A 314 -1.44 -0.09 -12.95
C GLU A 314 -0.66 -1.37 -13.28
N LEU A 315 0.28 -1.80 -12.42
CA LEU A 315 0.97 -3.08 -12.59
C LEU A 315 -0.01 -4.26 -12.61
N ASP A 316 -0.94 -4.31 -11.66
CA ASP A 316 -1.96 -5.37 -11.60
C ASP A 316 -2.83 -5.37 -12.87
N ASN A 317 -3.22 -4.19 -13.36
CA ASN A 317 -3.97 -4.06 -14.60
C ASN A 317 -3.16 -4.56 -15.81
N ARG A 318 -1.85 -4.28 -15.86
CA ARG A 318 -0.96 -4.77 -16.93
C ARG A 318 -0.74 -6.27 -16.88
N LEU A 319 -0.58 -6.84 -15.68
CA LEU A 319 -0.52 -8.29 -15.48
C LEU A 319 -1.81 -8.94 -15.98
N ALA A 320 -2.96 -8.43 -15.55
CA ALA A 320 -4.27 -8.95 -15.94
C ALA A 320 -4.51 -8.85 -17.46
N SER A 321 -4.21 -7.69 -18.07
CA SER A 321 -4.40 -7.50 -19.51
C SER A 321 -3.44 -8.32 -20.36
N SER A 322 -2.19 -8.50 -19.91
CA SER A 322 -1.22 -9.34 -20.61
C SER A 322 -1.63 -10.82 -20.59
N LEU A 323 -2.16 -11.30 -19.47
CA LEU A 323 -2.69 -12.66 -19.33
C LEU A 323 -4.00 -12.88 -20.08
N ASP A 324 -4.66 -11.82 -20.55
CA ASP A 324 -5.89 -11.89 -21.32
C ASP A 324 -5.67 -12.25 -22.81
N ASN A 325 -4.41 -12.28 -23.24
CA ASN A 325 -4.01 -12.68 -24.58
C ASN A 325 -4.46 -14.11 -24.93
N SER A 326 -4.85 -14.35 -26.18
CA SER A 326 -5.35 -15.66 -26.64
C SER A 326 -4.31 -16.78 -26.48
N ILE A 327 -3.03 -16.49 -26.75
CA ILE A 327 -1.93 -17.46 -26.64
C ILE A 327 -1.61 -17.72 -25.17
N ALA A 328 -1.62 -16.68 -24.33
CA ALA A 328 -1.46 -16.83 -22.87
C ALA A 328 -2.57 -17.71 -22.27
N ARG A 329 -3.83 -17.48 -22.66
CA ARG A 329 -4.97 -18.31 -22.22
C ARG A 329 -4.83 -19.76 -22.69
N ARG A 330 -4.38 -19.98 -23.93
CA ARG A 330 -4.09 -21.32 -24.47
C ARG A 330 -3.00 -22.02 -23.66
N LEU A 331 -1.85 -21.36 -23.46
CA LEU A 331 -0.73 -21.87 -22.68
C LEU A 331 -1.16 -22.24 -21.25
N LYS A 332 -1.98 -21.41 -20.62
CA LYS A 332 -2.55 -21.69 -19.29
C LYS A 332 -3.42 -22.96 -19.29
N GLN A 333 -4.30 -23.11 -20.29
CA GLN A 333 -5.26 -24.21 -20.36
C GLN A 333 -4.58 -25.55 -20.66
N GLU A 334 -3.73 -25.61 -21.68
CA GLU A 334 -3.04 -26.84 -22.10
C GLU A 334 -2.15 -27.40 -20.99
N ASN A 335 -1.54 -26.53 -20.19
CA ASN A 335 -0.63 -26.93 -19.12
C ASN A 335 -1.31 -26.98 -17.74
N ALA A 336 -2.60 -26.61 -17.62
CA ALA A 336 -3.32 -26.49 -16.36
C ALA A 336 -2.58 -25.63 -15.32
N VAL A 337 -2.12 -24.45 -15.75
CA VAL A 337 -1.32 -23.54 -14.91
C VAL A 337 -2.19 -22.83 -13.87
N ASP A 338 -1.87 -23.01 -12.59
CA ASP A 338 -2.31 -22.10 -11.53
C ASP A 338 -1.45 -20.82 -11.58
N VAL A 339 -1.92 -19.85 -12.36
CA VAL A 339 -1.23 -18.57 -12.57
C VAL A 339 -0.97 -17.83 -11.26
N LYS A 340 -1.84 -17.97 -10.26
CA LYS A 340 -1.65 -17.32 -8.96
C LYS A 340 -0.44 -17.93 -8.24
N LEU A 341 -0.39 -19.27 -8.17
CA LEU A 341 0.75 -19.97 -7.57
C LEU A 341 2.06 -19.64 -8.31
N HIS A 342 2.06 -19.65 -9.64
CA HIS A 342 3.26 -19.36 -10.44
C HIS A 342 3.75 -17.92 -10.25
N TYR A 343 2.82 -16.97 -10.13
CA TYR A 343 3.14 -15.58 -9.81
C TYR A 343 3.76 -15.42 -8.41
N GLN A 344 3.23 -16.13 -7.40
CA GLN A 344 3.79 -16.10 -6.05
C GLN A 344 5.20 -16.71 -6.01
N LEU A 345 5.45 -17.80 -6.72
CA LEU A 345 6.78 -18.41 -6.84
C LEU A 345 7.76 -17.49 -7.58
N TYR A 346 7.33 -16.80 -8.64
CA TYR A 346 8.12 -15.77 -9.30
C TYR A 346 8.54 -14.66 -8.31
N LEU A 347 7.59 -14.11 -7.55
CA LEU A 347 7.90 -13.08 -6.55
C LEU A 347 8.91 -13.59 -5.52
N LEU A 348 8.67 -14.76 -4.94
CA LEU A 348 9.57 -15.33 -3.94
C LEU A 348 10.98 -15.50 -4.50
N TYR A 349 11.10 -16.17 -5.65
CA TYR A 349 12.37 -16.48 -6.29
C TYR A 349 13.13 -15.21 -6.68
N THR A 350 12.50 -14.33 -7.46
CA THR A 350 13.14 -13.12 -7.96
C THR A 350 13.56 -12.19 -6.83
N ILE A 351 12.70 -12.01 -5.83
CA ILE A 351 13.02 -11.11 -4.71
C ILE A 351 14.15 -11.71 -3.87
N SER A 352 14.07 -12.98 -3.46
CA SER A 352 15.14 -13.59 -2.64
C SER A 352 16.48 -13.58 -3.37
N TYR A 353 16.49 -13.90 -4.66
CA TYR A 353 17.67 -13.91 -5.52
C TYR A 353 18.38 -12.55 -5.58
N TYR A 354 17.61 -11.46 -5.74
CA TYR A 354 18.18 -10.12 -5.85
C TYR A 354 18.52 -9.51 -4.49
N LEU A 355 17.74 -9.77 -3.42
CA LEU A 355 18.07 -9.30 -2.08
C LEU A 355 19.45 -9.81 -1.64
N GLU A 356 19.72 -11.08 -1.88
CA GLU A 356 21.01 -11.72 -1.61
C GLU A 356 22.14 -10.99 -2.35
N ARG A 357 22.01 -10.78 -3.66
CA ARG A 357 23.01 -10.07 -4.46
C ARG A 357 23.19 -8.61 -4.07
N TYR A 358 22.10 -7.89 -3.80
CA TYR A 358 22.15 -6.49 -3.39
C TYR A 358 22.84 -6.33 -2.04
N SER A 359 22.67 -7.27 -1.13
CA SER A 359 23.36 -7.24 0.17
C SER A 359 24.88 -7.37 0.06
N ARG A 360 25.38 -8.02 -1.01
CA ARG A 360 26.82 -8.13 -1.31
C ARG A 360 27.39 -6.92 -2.07
N GLN A 361 26.55 -5.98 -2.53
CA GLN A 361 27.02 -4.81 -3.26
C GLN A 361 27.37 -3.67 -2.30
N ASP A 362 28.58 -3.13 -2.46
CA ASP A 362 29.01 -1.97 -1.67
C ASP A 362 28.16 -0.74 -1.98
N ASN A 363 27.90 -0.47 -3.26
CA ASN A 363 27.20 0.72 -3.73
C ASN A 363 25.90 0.37 -4.45
N TRP A 364 24.78 0.91 -3.97
CA TRP A 364 23.47 0.71 -4.59
C TRP A 364 23.17 1.75 -5.66
N HIS A 365 22.72 1.29 -6.83
CA HIS A 365 22.09 2.16 -7.81
C HIS A 365 20.67 2.53 -7.35
N VAL A 366 20.18 3.73 -7.71
CA VAL A 366 18.85 4.22 -7.29
C VAL A 366 17.70 3.27 -7.67
N GLN A 367 17.87 2.53 -8.77
CA GLN A 367 16.91 1.53 -9.26
C GLN A 367 16.61 0.43 -8.24
N ILE A 368 17.56 0.07 -7.37
CA ILE A 368 17.35 -0.93 -6.33
C ILE A 368 16.22 -0.49 -5.39
N ASN A 369 16.19 0.79 -5.02
CA ASN A 369 15.14 1.33 -4.16
C ASN A 369 13.75 1.28 -4.82
N TRP A 370 13.68 1.48 -6.15
CA TRP A 370 12.44 1.35 -6.90
C TRP A 370 11.93 -0.10 -6.89
N SER A 371 12.83 -1.06 -7.10
CA SER A 371 12.50 -2.49 -7.02
C SER A 371 12.03 -2.90 -5.63
N LEU A 372 12.75 -2.51 -4.56
CA LEU A 372 12.37 -2.82 -3.18
C LEU A 372 10.99 -2.28 -2.82
N ALA A 373 10.67 -1.05 -3.21
CA ALA A 373 9.35 -0.46 -2.99
C ALA A 373 8.26 -1.24 -3.73
N GLN A 374 8.49 -1.60 -5.00
CA GLN A 374 7.51 -2.35 -5.79
C GLN A 374 7.30 -3.77 -5.25
N TRP A 375 8.38 -4.45 -4.87
CA TRP A 375 8.34 -5.79 -4.30
C TRP A 375 7.62 -5.82 -2.96
N MET A 376 7.90 -4.87 -2.07
CA MET A 376 7.18 -4.72 -0.79
C MET A 376 5.67 -4.67 -1.02
N ASN A 377 5.23 -3.89 -2.00
CA ASN A 377 3.82 -3.72 -2.30
C ASN A 377 3.19 -4.97 -2.92
N SER A 378 3.90 -5.62 -3.83
CA SER A 378 3.44 -6.84 -4.51
C SER A 378 3.24 -7.97 -3.51
N VAL A 379 4.23 -8.21 -2.65
CA VAL A 379 4.14 -9.24 -1.59
C VAL A 379 3.03 -8.90 -0.59
N SER A 380 2.89 -7.62 -0.20
CA SER A 380 1.82 -7.16 0.68
C SER A 380 0.43 -7.46 0.12
N LYS A 381 0.21 -7.21 -1.18
CA LYS A 381 -1.05 -7.56 -1.86
C LYS A 381 -1.31 -9.06 -1.86
N GLU A 382 -0.29 -9.88 -2.10
CA GLU A 382 -0.43 -11.34 -2.06
C GLU A 382 -0.77 -11.88 -0.67
N LEU A 383 -0.18 -11.31 0.39
CA LEU A 383 -0.54 -11.65 1.78
C LEU A 383 -1.99 -11.29 2.12
N ILE A 384 -2.47 -10.12 1.66
CA ILE A 384 -3.87 -9.71 1.83
C ILE A 384 -4.81 -10.67 1.08
N LYS A 385 -4.50 -11.02 -0.18
CA LYS A 385 -5.29 -11.98 -0.98
C LYS A 385 -5.29 -13.38 -0.34
N ALA A 386 -4.20 -13.78 0.30
CA ALA A 386 -4.08 -15.03 1.05
C ALA A 386 -4.71 -14.98 2.45
N LYS A 387 -5.26 -13.83 2.87
CA LYS A 387 -5.81 -13.58 4.22
C LYS A 387 -4.80 -13.83 5.35
N MET A 388 -3.50 -13.66 5.06
CA MET A 388 -2.42 -13.77 6.05
C MET A 388 -2.10 -12.44 6.74
N ALA A 389 -2.59 -11.33 6.19
CA ALA A 389 -2.48 -10.01 6.79
C ALA A 389 -3.64 -9.13 6.37
N THR A 390 -4.00 -8.15 7.20
CA THR A 390 -4.96 -7.09 6.84
C THR A 390 -4.23 -5.85 6.30
N CYS A 391 -4.90 -4.96 5.55
CA CYS A 391 -4.25 -3.69 5.16
C CYS A 391 -3.81 -2.90 6.39
N ARG A 392 -4.60 -2.99 7.48
CA ARG A 392 -4.35 -2.28 8.71
C ARG A 392 -3.04 -2.72 9.36
N GLU A 393 -2.85 -4.03 9.53
CA GLU A 393 -1.62 -4.59 10.10
C GLU A 393 -0.39 -4.12 9.32
N LEU A 394 -0.42 -4.24 7.99
CA LEU A 394 0.71 -3.87 7.13
C LEU A 394 1.03 -2.37 7.21
N VAL A 395 0.01 -1.50 7.20
CA VAL A 395 0.19 -0.05 7.37
C VAL A 395 0.75 0.30 8.75
N VAL A 396 0.32 -0.40 9.80
CA VAL A 396 0.84 -0.20 11.15
C VAL A 396 2.31 -0.61 11.22
N GLN A 397 2.68 -1.77 10.68
CA GLN A 397 4.08 -2.21 10.58
C GLN A 397 4.94 -1.19 9.83
N ASP A 398 4.52 -0.78 8.63
CA ASP A 398 5.26 0.16 7.79
C ASP A 398 5.39 1.53 8.48
N MET A 399 4.38 1.95 9.23
CA MET A 399 4.43 3.18 10.03
C MET A 399 5.45 3.09 11.17
N PHE A 400 5.48 1.98 11.92
CA PHE A 400 6.46 1.81 12.99
C PHE A 400 7.89 1.70 12.46
N GLU A 401 8.09 1.06 11.31
CA GLU A 401 9.38 1.05 10.60
C GLU A 401 9.82 2.46 10.21
N TRP A 402 8.91 3.23 9.59
CA TRP A 402 9.15 4.62 9.21
C TRP A 402 9.43 5.54 10.42
N LEU A 403 8.85 5.23 11.58
CA LEU A 403 9.06 5.96 12.83
C LEU A 403 10.39 5.63 13.53
N LYS A 404 11.04 4.50 13.26
CA LYS A 404 12.30 4.10 13.93
C LYS A 404 13.37 5.22 13.99
N PRO A 405 13.71 5.91 12.90
CA PRO A 405 14.71 7.00 12.93
C PRO A 405 14.17 8.32 13.49
N LYS A 406 12.88 8.41 13.87
CA LYS A 406 12.22 9.64 14.32
C LYS A 406 12.19 9.74 15.85
N ARG A 407 12.02 10.96 16.36
CA ARG A 407 11.81 11.22 17.79
C ARG A 407 10.32 11.14 18.11
N TYR A 408 9.92 9.99 18.65
CA TYR A 408 8.53 9.68 19.00
C TYR A 408 8.45 8.82 20.26
N ALA A 409 7.28 8.79 20.89
CA ALA A 409 6.91 7.84 21.93
C ALA A 409 5.45 7.37 21.74
N ALA A 410 5.21 6.07 21.71
CA ALA A 410 3.87 5.49 21.74
C ALA A 410 3.30 5.58 23.16
N LEU A 411 2.17 6.28 23.32
CA LEU A 411 1.57 6.58 24.61
C LEU A 411 0.52 5.52 24.96
N LYS A 412 0.38 5.19 26.27
CA LYS A 412 -0.57 4.16 26.73
C LYS A 412 -0.36 2.83 25.98
N TRP A 413 0.88 2.52 25.61
CA TRP A 413 1.21 1.42 24.73
C TRP A 413 1.33 0.11 25.50
N VAL A 414 0.21 -0.59 25.67
CA VAL A 414 0.15 -1.87 26.40
C VAL A 414 0.23 -3.11 25.50
N CYS A 415 0.21 -2.92 24.17
CA CYS A 415 0.16 -4.00 23.19
C CYS A 415 1.50 -4.76 23.07
N GLY A 416 2.62 -4.08 23.37
CA GLY A 416 3.96 -4.62 23.15
C GLY A 416 4.30 -4.66 21.66
N ASN A 417 3.82 -5.70 20.97
CA ASN A 417 4.02 -5.93 19.55
C ASN A 417 2.98 -5.15 18.71
N PRO A 418 3.39 -4.28 17.77
CA PRO A 418 2.49 -3.60 16.84
C PRO A 418 1.55 -4.52 16.06
N ASP A 419 1.96 -5.76 15.76
CA ASP A 419 1.18 -6.73 14.99
C ASP A 419 -0.08 -7.19 15.74
N LEU A 420 -0.10 -7.07 17.07
CA LEU A 420 -1.23 -7.49 17.91
C LEU A 420 -2.23 -6.36 18.16
N LEU A 421 -2.04 -5.20 17.52
CA LEU A 421 -2.90 -4.05 17.74
C LEU A 421 -4.31 -4.30 17.20
N SER A 422 -5.28 -4.42 18.11
CA SER A 422 -6.70 -4.57 17.77
C SER A 422 -7.19 -3.58 16.72
N GLU A 423 -8.08 -4.04 15.83
CA GLU A 423 -8.73 -3.21 14.80
C GLU A 423 -9.49 -2.02 15.35
N GLU A 424 -9.98 -2.13 16.60
CA GLU A 424 -10.68 -1.02 17.24
C GLU A 424 -9.70 0.03 17.77
N SER A 425 -8.49 -0.33 18.17
CA SER A 425 -7.58 0.57 18.89
C SER A 425 -7.13 1.77 18.05
N ASP A 426 -7.10 2.94 18.69
CA ASP A 426 -6.36 4.11 18.21
C ASP A 426 -4.87 3.98 18.54
N ILE A 427 -4.05 4.81 17.91
CA ILE A 427 -2.63 4.91 18.21
C ILE A 427 -2.33 6.34 18.63
N ASP A 428 -1.92 6.49 19.88
CA ASP A 428 -1.50 7.77 20.46
C ASP A 428 0.04 7.85 20.41
N PHE A 429 0.56 8.86 19.72
CA PHE A 429 1.98 9.17 19.71
C PHE A 429 2.23 10.55 20.31
N CYS A 430 3.25 10.66 21.15
CA CYS A 430 3.97 11.92 21.30
C CYS A 430 5.03 12.02 20.19
N VAL A 431 5.07 13.12 19.46
CA VAL A 431 6.02 13.34 18.36
C VAL A 431 6.51 14.79 18.33
N ASP A 432 7.70 14.99 17.80
CA ASP A 432 8.14 16.34 17.45
C ASP A 432 7.31 16.94 16.29
N LYS A 433 7.44 18.25 16.08
CA LYS A 433 6.68 18.96 15.04
C LYS A 433 7.01 18.49 13.63
N GLN A 434 8.27 18.10 13.38
CA GLN A 434 8.75 17.69 12.06
C GLN A 434 8.14 16.34 11.66
N THR A 435 8.17 15.38 12.57
CA THR A 435 7.59 14.04 12.44
C THR A 435 6.09 14.13 12.20
N ARG A 436 5.39 15.01 12.92
CA ARG A 436 3.96 15.26 12.65
C ARG A 436 3.72 15.72 11.21
N ILE A 437 4.52 16.65 10.69
CA ILE A 437 4.38 17.15 9.31
C ILE A 437 4.66 16.03 8.30
N SER A 438 5.75 15.27 8.48
CA SER A 438 6.11 14.18 7.56
C SER A 438 5.16 12.98 7.64
N MET A 439 4.47 12.76 8.78
CA MET A 439 3.50 11.67 8.94
C MET A 439 2.35 11.77 7.95
N LYS A 440 1.84 12.98 7.70
CA LYS A 440 0.79 13.17 6.69
C LYS A 440 1.26 12.77 5.29
N GLN A 441 2.50 13.15 4.94
CA GLN A 441 3.09 12.82 3.66
C GLN A 441 3.27 11.31 3.52
N PHE A 442 3.81 10.65 4.55
CA PHE A 442 3.94 9.19 4.60
C PHE A 442 2.58 8.51 4.38
N LEU A 443 1.55 8.88 5.14
CA LEU A 443 0.23 8.26 5.03
C LEU A 443 -0.42 8.50 3.66
N ASN A 444 -0.26 9.69 3.06
CA ASN A 444 -0.80 9.98 1.73
C ASN A 444 -0.09 9.21 0.61
N GLN A 445 1.20 8.89 0.78
CA GLN A 445 2.00 8.16 -0.21
C GLN A 445 1.92 6.65 -0.01
N HIS A 446 1.32 6.18 1.10
CA HIS A 446 1.26 4.77 1.42
C HIS A 446 0.30 4.02 0.46
N PRO A 447 0.73 2.93 -0.19
CA PRO A 447 -0.04 2.28 -1.26
C PRO A 447 -1.33 1.59 -0.78
N LEU A 448 -1.37 1.19 0.50
CA LEU A 448 -2.57 0.62 1.13
C LEU A 448 -3.51 1.67 1.75
N VAL A 449 -3.22 2.96 1.58
CA VAL A 449 -4.04 4.06 2.09
C VAL A 449 -4.80 4.70 0.93
N SER A 450 -6.14 4.68 1.04
CA SER A 450 -7.04 5.28 0.06
C SER A 450 -7.26 6.77 0.31
N ARG A 451 -7.37 7.19 1.58
CA ARG A 451 -7.62 8.60 1.94
C ARG A 451 -7.12 8.92 3.34
N VAL A 452 -6.53 10.09 3.50
CA VAL A 452 -6.19 10.64 4.82
C VAL A 452 -6.95 11.93 5.04
N LYS A 453 -7.58 12.07 6.21
CA LYS A 453 -8.13 13.34 6.68
C LYS A 453 -7.39 13.76 7.95
N GLU A 454 -6.83 14.96 7.92
CA GLU A 454 -6.15 15.56 9.06
C GLU A 454 -7.09 16.53 9.77
N ASN A 455 -7.31 16.33 11.07
CA ASN A 455 -7.92 17.32 11.96
C ASN A 455 -6.82 17.96 12.83
N ARG A 456 -6.35 19.13 12.40
CA ARG A 456 -5.25 19.84 13.04
C ARG A 456 -5.73 20.74 14.18
N LYS A 457 -5.12 20.57 15.35
CA LYS A 457 -5.27 21.43 16.53
C LYS A 457 -3.95 22.14 16.85
N SER A 458 -3.98 23.06 17.81
CA SER A 458 -2.79 23.80 18.26
C SER A 458 -1.71 22.91 18.90
N PHE A 459 -2.06 21.72 19.38
CA PHE A 459 -1.17 20.84 20.15
C PHE A 459 -1.01 19.43 19.57
N MET A 460 -1.82 19.06 18.58
CA MET A 460 -1.80 17.73 17.94
C MET A 460 -2.39 17.79 16.53
N SER A 461 -2.13 16.76 15.74
CA SER A 461 -2.94 16.43 14.56
C SER A 461 -3.53 15.03 14.75
N ASN A 462 -4.86 14.90 14.57
CA ASN A 462 -5.50 13.59 14.43
C ASN A 462 -5.57 13.23 12.95
N TYR A 463 -5.11 12.03 12.60
CA TYR A 463 -5.21 11.47 11.25
C TYR A 463 -6.26 10.37 11.23
N SER A 464 -7.34 10.63 10.50
CA SER A 464 -8.34 9.62 10.15
C SER A 464 -7.95 9.01 8.80
N VAL A 465 -7.44 7.78 8.84
CA VAL A 465 -6.86 7.07 7.69
C VAL A 465 -7.83 6.00 7.21
N LEU A 466 -8.20 6.08 5.94
CA LEU A 466 -8.99 5.09 5.26
C LEU A 466 -8.10 4.19 4.41
N LEU A 467 -8.21 2.89 4.61
CA LEU A 467 -7.43 1.88 3.93
C LEU A 467 -8.12 1.38 2.67
N SER A 468 -7.35 0.78 1.76
CA SER A 468 -7.81 0.26 0.48
C SER A 468 -8.87 -0.84 0.65
N ASP A 469 -8.70 -1.73 1.63
CA ASP A 469 -9.68 -2.76 2.04
C ASP A 469 -10.88 -2.23 2.84
N HIS A 470 -11.01 -0.91 2.94
CA HIS A 470 -12.04 -0.23 3.73
C HIS A 470 -11.86 -0.30 5.26
N GLY A 471 -10.70 -0.75 5.73
CA GLY A 471 -10.24 -0.58 7.10
C GLY A 471 -10.11 0.91 7.47
N PHE A 472 -10.05 1.16 8.78
CA PHE A 472 -9.89 2.50 9.34
C PHE A 472 -8.79 2.49 10.39
N LEU A 473 -8.02 3.57 10.45
CA LEU A 473 -6.99 3.79 11.45
C LEU A 473 -7.03 5.25 11.92
N SER A 474 -7.13 5.44 13.25
CA SER A 474 -7.05 6.76 13.88
C SER A 474 -5.71 6.90 14.58
N ILE A 475 -4.96 7.93 14.22
CA ILE A 475 -3.63 8.21 14.77
C ILE A 475 -3.63 9.61 15.38
N ASP A 476 -3.29 9.72 16.65
CA ASP A 476 -3.10 11.00 17.34
C ASP A 476 -1.61 11.32 17.41
N ALA A 477 -1.17 12.33 16.66
CA ALA A 477 0.19 12.85 16.68
C ALA A 477 0.27 14.09 17.57
N ILE A 478 0.61 13.90 18.84
CA ILE A 478 0.62 14.90 19.91
C ILE A 478 2.00 15.56 20.02
N CYS A 479 2.07 16.87 19.75
CA CYS A 479 3.29 17.65 19.92
C CYS A 479 3.38 18.33 21.29
N ASN A 480 2.23 18.63 21.91
CA ASN A 480 2.19 19.19 23.25
C ASN A 480 1.08 18.50 24.04
N ILE A 481 1.41 18.02 25.23
CA ILE A 481 0.47 17.26 26.06
C ILE A 481 -0.37 18.24 26.90
N LYS A 482 -1.58 18.53 26.41
CA LYS A 482 -2.46 19.57 26.98
C LYS A 482 -3.87 19.08 27.30
N ARG A 483 -4.46 19.65 28.35
CA ARG A 483 -5.89 19.54 28.70
C ARG A 483 -6.51 20.94 28.86
N LYS A 484 -7.52 21.28 28.05
CA LYS A 484 -8.23 22.58 28.08
C LYS A 484 -7.29 23.81 28.10
N GLY A 485 -6.15 23.73 27.39
CA GLY A 485 -5.16 24.80 27.35
C GLY A 485 -4.15 24.81 28.51
N MET A 486 -4.14 23.80 29.39
CA MET A 486 -3.09 23.60 30.39
C MET A 486 -2.16 22.47 29.94
N VAL A 487 -0.85 22.70 29.95
CA VAL A 487 0.18 21.67 29.73
C VAL A 487 0.22 20.80 30.96
N MET A 488 -0.02 19.49 30.83
CA MET A 488 -0.03 18.56 31.96
C MET A 488 1.27 17.77 32.10
N VAL A 489 2.01 17.59 31.00
CA VAL A 489 3.32 16.92 30.96
C VAL A 489 4.19 17.63 29.92
N SER A 490 5.49 17.81 30.20
CA SER A 490 6.45 18.29 29.20
C SER A 490 6.62 17.25 28.10
N ALA A 491 6.23 17.60 26.86
CA ALA A 491 6.37 16.72 25.72
C ALA A 491 7.84 16.44 25.38
N GLU A 492 8.73 17.44 25.57
CA GLU A 492 10.17 17.27 25.35
C GLU A 492 10.75 16.24 26.33
N ASN A 493 10.48 16.38 27.63
CA ASN A 493 11.01 15.45 28.63
C ASN A 493 10.44 14.03 28.43
N LEU A 494 9.17 13.92 28.04
CA LEU A 494 8.57 12.62 27.73
C LEU A 494 9.25 11.97 26.52
N LEU A 495 9.50 12.74 25.46
CA LEU A 495 10.21 12.26 24.26
C LEU A 495 11.66 11.87 24.59
N ASP A 496 12.35 12.63 25.45
CA ASP A 496 13.72 12.34 25.88
C ASP A 496 13.80 11.09 26.77
N SER A 497 12.73 10.79 27.50
CA SER A 497 12.63 9.57 28.30
C SER A 497 12.36 8.30 27.49
N ALA A 498 12.04 8.44 26.20
CA ALA A 498 11.54 7.32 25.40
C ALA A 498 12.63 6.31 25.05
N GLY A 499 12.40 5.04 25.39
CA GLY A 499 13.28 3.91 25.09
C GLY A 499 12.60 2.85 24.24
N LEU A 500 13.39 2.01 23.57
CA LEU A 500 12.85 0.88 22.81
C LEU A 500 12.35 -0.23 23.76
N ASN A 501 11.15 -0.73 23.52
CA ASN A 501 10.69 -1.98 24.12
C ASN A 501 11.28 -3.20 23.37
N SER A 502 10.95 -4.41 23.84
CA SER A 502 11.40 -5.68 23.24
C SER A 502 10.99 -5.90 21.78
N TYR A 503 10.06 -5.10 21.25
CA TYR A 503 9.54 -5.18 19.89
C TYR A 503 9.97 -3.98 19.03
N GLY A 504 10.92 -3.16 19.50
CA GLY A 504 11.44 -2.01 18.75
C GLY A 504 10.52 -0.79 18.70
N VAL A 505 9.50 -0.72 19.58
CA VAL A 505 8.62 0.44 19.73
C VAL A 505 9.20 1.39 20.79
N LYS A 506 9.32 2.68 20.47
CA LYS A 506 9.71 3.69 21.46
C LYS A 506 8.54 3.98 22.38
N VAL A 507 8.69 3.69 23.67
CA VAL A 507 7.71 3.97 24.72
C VAL A 507 8.34 4.88 25.77
N PRO A 508 7.57 5.75 26.46
CA PRO A 508 8.10 6.58 27.54
C PRO A 508 8.72 5.75 28.66
N SER A 509 9.53 6.37 29.51
CA SER A 509 9.94 5.72 30.75
C SER A 509 8.72 5.43 31.64
N VAL A 510 8.86 4.48 32.56
CA VAL A 510 7.81 4.07 33.50
C VAL A 510 7.20 5.27 34.25
N GLU A 511 8.04 6.27 34.61
CA GLU A 511 7.57 7.52 35.23
C GLU A 511 6.60 8.29 34.32
N TYR A 512 7.01 8.56 33.08
CA TYR A 512 6.25 9.40 32.16
C TYR A 512 5.04 8.67 31.57
N ASP A 513 5.12 7.37 31.36
CA ASP A 513 3.99 6.57 30.90
C ASP A 513 2.88 6.50 31.96
N PHE A 514 3.25 6.28 33.23
CA PHE A 514 2.32 6.37 34.36
C PHE A 514 1.74 7.78 34.49
N LEU A 515 2.59 8.81 34.54
CA LEU A 515 2.17 10.20 34.73
C LEU A 515 1.19 10.65 33.65
N TYR A 516 1.51 10.38 32.38
CA TYR A 516 0.63 10.71 31.26
C TYR A 516 -0.71 9.97 31.37
N THR A 517 -0.66 8.65 31.57
CA THR A 517 -1.87 7.81 31.63
C THR A 517 -2.77 8.22 32.78
N TRP A 518 -2.20 8.37 33.98
CA TRP A 518 -2.92 8.79 35.17
C TRP A 518 -3.55 10.18 35.02
N LEU A 519 -2.79 11.19 34.62
CA LEU A 519 -3.32 12.55 34.44
C LEU A 519 -4.36 12.63 33.32
N PHE A 520 -4.20 11.84 32.25
CA PHE A 520 -5.18 11.77 31.17
C PHE A 520 -6.56 11.38 31.71
N TYR A 521 -6.66 10.35 32.56
CA TYR A 521 -7.93 9.91 33.13
C TYR A 521 -8.40 10.83 34.28
N LEU A 522 -7.50 11.17 35.21
CA LEU A 522 -7.80 12.02 36.36
C LEU A 522 -8.40 13.36 35.92
N LEU A 523 -7.76 14.08 34.99
CA LEU A 523 -8.20 15.39 34.50
C LEU A 523 -9.42 15.32 33.55
N ASN A 524 -9.88 14.11 33.22
CA ASN A 524 -11.15 13.85 32.55
C ASN A 524 -12.25 13.34 33.50
N HIS A 525 -12.01 13.35 34.82
CA HIS A 525 -12.95 12.86 35.84
C HIS A 525 -13.30 11.37 35.66
N ALA A 526 -12.33 10.56 35.26
CA ALA A 526 -12.51 9.14 35.01
C ALA A 526 -11.47 8.32 35.79
N ALA A 527 -11.85 7.08 36.13
CA ALA A 527 -10.91 6.08 36.62
C ALA A 527 -10.03 5.56 35.47
N VAL A 528 -8.82 5.12 35.80
CA VAL A 528 -7.92 4.46 34.84
C VAL A 528 -8.50 3.09 34.48
N PRO A 529 -8.69 2.75 33.20
CA PRO A 529 -9.21 1.45 32.79
C PRO A 529 -8.35 0.27 33.26
N GLU A 530 -9.00 -0.87 33.55
CA GLU A 530 -8.39 -2.07 34.11
C GLU A 530 -7.15 -2.54 33.33
N ARG A 531 -7.18 -2.50 31.99
CA ARG A 531 -6.03 -2.87 31.15
C ARG A 531 -4.74 -2.10 31.46
N TYR A 532 -4.86 -0.82 31.81
CA TYR A 532 -3.71 0.02 32.17
C TYR A 532 -3.32 -0.20 33.63
N GLN A 533 -4.30 -0.44 34.51
CA GLN A 533 -3.99 -0.82 35.89
C GLN A 533 -3.19 -2.12 35.92
N ALA A 534 -3.61 -3.14 35.16
CA ALA A 534 -2.91 -4.40 35.03
C ALA A 534 -1.49 -4.22 34.47
N HIS A 535 -1.32 -3.34 33.47
CA HIS A 535 0.00 -3.00 32.94
C HIS A 535 0.93 -2.45 34.04
N PHE A 536 0.52 -1.42 34.79
CA PHE A 536 1.36 -0.84 35.84
C PHE A 536 1.56 -1.79 37.03
N LYS A 537 0.57 -2.64 37.36
CA LYS A 537 0.70 -3.69 38.37
C LYS A 537 1.63 -4.84 37.94
N SER A 538 1.87 -5.02 36.64
CA SER A 538 2.78 -6.04 36.13
C SER A 538 4.26 -5.66 36.24
N TYR A 539 4.56 -4.39 36.54
CA TYR A 539 5.94 -3.94 36.69
C TYR A 539 6.62 -4.56 37.93
N PRO A 540 7.96 -4.78 37.88
CA PRO A 540 8.72 -5.27 39.02
C PRO A 540 8.54 -4.39 40.27
N ALA A 541 8.66 -5.00 41.45
CA ALA A 541 8.49 -4.32 42.74
C ALA A 541 9.39 -3.07 42.90
N SER A 542 10.58 -3.07 42.30
CA SER A 542 11.48 -1.91 42.29
C SER A 542 10.87 -0.70 41.55
N GLN A 543 10.23 -0.93 40.41
CA GLN A 543 9.57 0.11 39.62
C GLN A 543 8.28 0.58 40.29
N GLN A 544 7.51 -0.34 40.92
CA GLN A 544 6.33 0.03 41.70
C GLN A 544 6.71 0.95 42.88
N ARG A 545 7.72 0.57 43.67
CA ARG A 545 8.25 1.39 44.77
C ARG A 545 8.75 2.75 44.29
N PHE A 546 9.39 2.80 43.11
CA PHE A 546 9.81 4.06 42.49
C PHE A 546 8.60 4.96 42.19
N LEU A 547 7.53 4.43 41.58
CA LEU A 547 6.31 5.17 41.29
C LEU A 547 5.63 5.66 42.57
N GLU A 548 5.55 4.83 43.62
CA GLU A 548 5.00 5.21 44.92
C GLU A 548 5.80 6.34 45.57
N ASN A 549 7.13 6.21 45.63
CA ASN A 549 7.98 7.26 46.17
C ASN A 549 7.81 8.57 45.39
N ARG A 550 7.75 8.49 44.05
CA ARG A 550 7.66 9.65 43.18
C ARG A 550 6.31 10.35 43.23
N PHE A 551 5.21 9.61 43.16
CA PHE A 551 3.87 10.19 43.01
C PHE A 551 3.08 10.27 44.31
N ILE A 552 3.37 9.42 45.30
CA ILE A 552 2.71 9.46 46.61
C ILE A 552 3.54 10.30 47.57
N LYS A 553 4.79 9.90 47.83
CA LYS A 553 5.60 10.53 48.88
C LYS A 553 6.09 11.93 48.48
N SER A 554 6.69 12.08 47.29
CA SER A 554 7.22 13.39 46.88
C SER A 554 6.15 14.45 46.60
N LEU A 555 4.93 14.04 46.22
CA LEU A 555 3.81 14.95 46.00
C LEU A 555 2.86 15.06 47.20
N ASN A 556 3.18 14.39 48.31
CA ASN A 556 2.38 14.34 49.54
C ASN A 556 0.90 14.00 49.27
N MET A 557 0.64 12.96 48.48
CA MET A 557 -0.72 12.56 48.12
C MET A 557 -1.44 11.85 49.28
N PRO A 558 -2.76 12.05 49.45
CA PRO A 558 -3.55 11.43 50.52
C PRO A 558 -3.93 9.97 50.18
N VAL A 559 -2.93 9.15 49.85
CA VAL A 559 -3.07 7.71 49.52
C VAL A 559 -1.89 6.93 50.06
N GLN A 560 -2.06 5.64 50.33
CA GLN A 560 -0.99 4.78 50.84
C GLN A 560 -0.37 3.92 49.73
N GLU A 561 -1.16 3.56 48.73
CA GLU A 561 -0.74 2.66 47.65
C GLU A 561 -0.98 3.24 46.26
N LEU A 562 -0.17 2.80 45.29
CA LEU A 562 -0.29 3.23 43.89
C LEU A 562 -1.66 2.88 43.30
N ALA A 563 -2.25 1.76 43.72
CA ALA A 563 -3.54 1.28 43.22
C ALA A 563 -4.69 2.28 43.46
N GLU A 564 -4.62 3.06 44.54
CA GLU A 564 -5.63 4.06 44.87
C GLU A 564 -5.66 5.23 43.88
N LEU A 565 -4.53 5.53 43.22
CA LEU A 565 -4.43 6.59 42.21
C LEU A 565 -5.18 6.24 40.92
N PHE A 566 -5.49 4.95 40.68
CA PHE A 566 -6.28 4.54 39.52
C PHE A 566 -7.77 4.90 39.64
N HIS A 567 -8.25 5.13 40.86
CA HIS A 567 -9.63 5.54 41.11
C HIS A 567 -9.75 7.06 41.09
N TYR A 568 -10.85 7.58 40.54
CA TYR A 568 -11.10 9.00 40.54
C TYR A 568 -11.39 9.50 41.97
N LYS A 569 -10.54 10.39 42.48
CA LYS A 569 -10.76 11.14 43.73
C LYS A 569 -10.76 12.64 43.44
N SER A 570 -11.82 13.34 43.84
CA SER A 570 -12.01 14.76 43.52
C SER A 570 -10.97 15.67 44.18
N GLU A 571 -10.54 15.34 45.39
CA GLU A 571 -9.49 16.03 46.14
C GLU A 571 -8.14 15.98 45.42
N ILE A 572 -7.73 14.78 44.99
CA ILE A 572 -6.50 14.57 44.20
C ILE A 572 -6.55 15.35 42.89
N ASN A 573 -7.71 15.36 42.22
CA ASN A 573 -7.88 16.16 40.99
C ASN A 573 -7.71 17.66 41.24
N LYS A 574 -8.23 18.20 42.35
CA LYS A 574 -8.05 19.62 42.73
C LYS A 574 -6.58 19.93 42.99
N ASN A 575 -5.92 19.12 43.82
CA ASN A 575 -4.49 19.26 44.12
C ASN A 575 -3.65 19.23 42.84
N MET A 576 -3.86 18.24 41.96
CA MET A 576 -3.11 18.15 40.71
C MET A 576 -3.39 19.32 39.75
N ASN A 577 -4.62 19.84 39.68
CA ASN A 577 -4.88 21.05 38.89
C ASN A 577 -4.11 22.26 39.43
N GLU A 578 -3.99 22.39 40.75
CA GLU A 578 -3.20 23.44 41.39
C GLU A 578 -1.71 23.30 41.05
N VAL A 579 -1.13 22.11 41.25
CA VAL A 579 0.27 21.80 40.89
C VAL A 579 0.54 22.12 39.42
N ILE A 580 -0.31 21.64 38.51
CA ILE A 580 -0.17 21.87 37.07
C ILE A 580 -0.26 23.36 36.74
N SER A 581 -1.17 24.11 37.37
CA SER A 581 -1.32 25.54 37.11
C SER A 581 -0.09 26.37 37.50
N HIS A 582 0.74 25.84 38.42
CA HIS A 582 1.98 26.48 38.88
C HIS A 582 3.20 26.15 38.00
N MET A 583 3.09 25.22 37.05
CA MET A 583 4.17 24.89 36.11
C MET A 583 4.53 26.10 35.22
N PRO A 584 5.83 26.29 34.87
CA PRO A 584 6.28 27.40 34.01
C PRO A 584 5.52 27.52 32.68
N GLU A 585 5.13 26.39 32.10
CA GLU A 585 4.40 26.27 30.83
C GLU A 585 2.95 26.78 30.92
N ASN A 586 2.42 26.95 32.15
CA ASN A 586 1.05 27.37 32.43
C ASN A 586 0.98 28.76 33.07
N LYS A 587 2.09 29.51 33.09
CA LYS A 587 2.19 30.87 33.62
C LYS A 587 2.38 31.93 32.52
N GLY A 588 2.11 33.19 32.87
CA GLY A 588 2.38 34.37 32.04
C GLY A 588 1.89 34.27 30.59
N VAL A 589 2.79 34.57 29.64
CA VAL A 589 2.52 34.57 28.19
C VAL A 589 2.15 33.17 27.69
N ASN A 590 2.75 32.11 28.24
CA ASN A 590 2.45 30.73 27.83
C ASN A 590 1.00 30.34 28.17
N LYS A 591 0.50 30.75 29.34
CA LYS A 591 -0.91 30.58 29.73
C LYS A 591 -1.85 31.22 28.71
N LEU A 592 -1.58 32.47 28.33
CA LEU A 592 -2.39 33.21 27.37
C LEU A 592 -2.36 32.53 26.00
N LYS A 593 -1.17 32.19 25.50
CA LYS A 593 -0.97 31.46 24.23
C LYS A 593 -1.75 30.14 24.21
N ASN A 594 -1.68 29.36 25.28
CA ASN A 594 -2.36 28.06 25.35
C ASN A 594 -3.88 28.21 25.45
N LYS A 595 -4.38 29.21 26.19
CA LYS A 595 -5.81 29.53 26.24
C LYS A 595 -6.35 30.01 24.91
N LEU A 596 -5.64 30.91 24.22
CA LEU A 596 -5.99 31.37 22.88
C LEU A 596 -5.99 30.21 21.88
N GLY A 597 -4.96 29.36 21.91
CA GLY A 597 -4.92 28.14 21.09
C GLY A 597 -6.12 27.23 21.32
N TYR A 598 -6.47 26.98 22.59
CA TYR A 598 -7.66 26.20 22.93
C TYR A 598 -8.97 26.85 22.46
N LEU A 599 -9.10 28.17 22.57
CA LEU A 599 -10.28 28.90 22.09
C LEU A 599 -10.39 28.78 20.57
N ILE A 600 -9.31 29.02 19.83
CA ILE A 600 -9.27 28.88 18.37
C ILE A 600 -9.63 27.45 17.95
N ASP A 601 -9.05 26.45 18.60
CA ASP A 601 -9.35 25.04 18.33
C ASP A 601 -10.83 24.72 18.57
N THR A 602 -11.40 25.25 19.66
CA THR A 602 -12.83 25.07 20.00
C THR A 602 -13.75 25.74 18.98
N LEU A 603 -13.39 26.94 18.51
CA LEU A 603 -14.16 27.67 17.48
C LEU A 603 -14.06 27.01 16.10
N LYS A 604 -12.95 26.34 15.78
CA LYS A 604 -12.76 25.61 14.52
C LYS A 604 -13.46 24.26 14.48
N GLN A 605 -13.62 23.60 15.64
CA GLN A 605 -14.17 22.24 15.73
C GLN A 605 -15.52 22.04 15.00
N PRO A 606 -16.49 22.98 15.06
CA PRO A 606 -17.76 22.84 14.33
C PRO A 606 -17.65 22.86 12.81
N PHE A 607 -16.50 23.29 12.27
CA PHE A 607 -16.26 23.38 10.85
C PHE A 607 -15.38 22.23 10.33
N SER A 608 -14.49 21.67 11.17
CA SER A 608 -13.56 20.62 10.74
C SER A 608 -14.14 19.20 10.78
N GLN A 609 -15.09 18.91 11.69
CA GLN A 609 -15.64 17.56 11.87
C GLN A 609 -17.15 17.59 12.16
N LYS A 610 -17.95 17.99 11.17
CA LYS A 610 -19.41 18.03 11.31
C LYS A 610 -20.00 16.64 11.48
N GLY A 611 -20.92 16.52 12.44
CA GLY A 611 -21.82 15.38 12.61
C GLY A 611 -22.82 15.31 11.47
N PHE A 612 -23.65 14.28 11.50
CA PHE A 612 -24.78 14.14 10.57
C PHE A 612 -25.87 13.28 11.19
N VAL A 613 -27.05 13.33 10.60
CA VAL A 613 -28.24 12.62 11.06
C VAL A 613 -28.50 11.43 10.13
N ILE A 614 -28.77 10.27 10.73
CA ILE A 614 -29.23 9.05 10.09
C ILE A 614 -30.62 8.72 10.63
N THR A 615 -31.57 8.36 9.77
CA THR A 615 -32.89 7.91 10.20
C THR A 615 -33.14 6.47 9.78
N PHE A 616 -33.82 5.73 10.64
CA PHE A 616 -34.27 4.37 10.39
C PHE A 616 -35.80 4.32 10.50
N SER A 617 -36.45 4.06 9.37
CA SER A 617 -37.90 3.89 9.23
C SER A 617 -38.21 2.45 8.92
N GLY A 618 -39.45 2.02 9.18
CA GLY A 618 -39.85 0.62 8.99
C GLY A 618 -41.05 0.28 9.86
N VAL A 619 -41.85 -0.68 9.41
CA VAL A 619 -42.93 -1.24 10.23
C VAL A 619 -42.36 -1.96 11.47
N ASP A 620 -43.18 -2.16 12.50
CA ASP A 620 -42.75 -2.94 13.66
C ASP A 620 -42.47 -4.40 13.25
N GLY A 621 -41.41 -4.99 13.80
CA GLY A 621 -40.92 -6.31 13.36
C GLY A 621 -39.90 -6.28 12.20
N ALA A 622 -39.66 -5.14 11.56
CA ALA A 622 -38.67 -5.02 10.48
C ALA A 622 -37.18 -5.12 10.91
N GLY A 623 -36.89 -5.29 12.20
CA GLY A 623 -35.51 -5.45 12.71
C GLY A 623 -34.72 -4.15 12.96
N LYS A 624 -35.39 -2.99 13.04
CA LYS A 624 -34.76 -1.67 13.19
C LYS A 624 -33.81 -1.57 14.39
N SER A 625 -34.27 -1.94 15.59
CA SER A 625 -33.51 -1.75 16.82
C SER A 625 -32.18 -2.52 16.79
N THR A 626 -32.19 -3.76 16.29
CA THR A 626 -30.98 -4.58 16.08
C THR A 626 -30.01 -3.92 15.11
N VAL A 627 -30.50 -3.38 13.99
CA VAL A 627 -29.66 -2.67 13.01
C VAL A 627 -29.08 -1.38 13.61
N ILE A 628 -29.88 -0.59 14.33
CA ILE A 628 -29.43 0.66 14.98
C ILE A 628 -28.32 0.38 15.99
N GLU A 629 -28.46 -0.66 16.81
CA GLU A 629 -27.45 -1.02 17.82
C GLU A 629 -26.12 -1.44 17.17
N ASN A 630 -26.18 -2.27 16.13
CA ASN A 630 -24.99 -2.69 15.39
C ASN A 630 -24.33 -1.49 14.66
N VAL A 631 -25.11 -0.64 14.01
CA VAL A 631 -24.60 0.58 13.35
C VAL A 631 -24.00 1.54 14.35
N LYS A 632 -24.64 1.73 15.52
CA LYS A 632 -24.09 2.52 16.63
C LYS A 632 -22.73 1.96 17.05
N HIS A 633 -22.66 0.66 17.36
CA HIS A 633 -21.42 0.01 17.79
C HIS A 633 -20.30 0.21 16.77
N GLN A 634 -20.58 -0.04 15.49
CA GLN A 634 -19.61 0.13 14.41
C GLN A 634 -19.14 1.59 14.27
N ILE A 635 -20.03 2.57 14.36
CA ILE A 635 -19.65 3.99 14.28
C ILE A 635 -18.82 4.43 15.49
N GLU A 636 -19.15 3.97 16.70
CA GLU A 636 -18.42 4.30 17.92
C GLU A 636 -17.06 3.59 18.03
N LYS A 637 -16.98 2.32 17.62
CA LYS A 637 -15.78 1.50 17.75
C LYS A 637 -14.85 1.64 16.55
N LYS A 638 -15.37 1.51 15.34
CA LYS A 638 -14.55 1.54 14.11
C LYS A 638 -14.21 2.97 13.70
N TYR A 639 -15.19 3.86 13.61
CA TYR A 639 -14.97 5.25 13.15
C TYR A 639 -14.70 6.24 14.28
N ARG A 640 -14.73 5.80 15.54
CA ARG A 640 -14.45 6.62 16.74
C ARG A 640 -15.30 7.90 16.80
N ARG A 641 -16.55 7.83 16.34
CA ARG A 641 -17.50 8.95 16.43
C ARG A 641 -18.50 8.72 17.54
N LYS A 642 -18.80 9.79 18.29
CA LYS A 642 -19.86 9.75 19.29
C LYS A 642 -21.20 9.62 18.62
N VAL A 643 -22.01 8.68 19.10
CA VAL A 643 -23.36 8.45 18.60
C VAL A 643 -24.39 8.82 19.67
N VAL A 644 -25.48 9.45 19.26
CA VAL A 644 -26.67 9.61 20.10
C VAL A 644 -27.86 9.02 19.37
N VAL A 645 -28.66 8.22 20.08
CA VAL A 645 -29.88 7.63 19.54
C VAL A 645 -31.07 8.42 20.07
N LEU A 646 -31.90 8.92 19.17
CA LEU A 646 -33.16 9.60 19.49
C LEU A 646 -34.31 8.74 18.98
N ARG A 647 -35.41 8.67 19.74
CA ARG A 647 -36.62 7.96 19.34
C ARG A 647 -37.67 8.93 18.85
N HIS A 648 -38.20 8.67 17.66
CA HIS A 648 -39.38 9.31 17.06
C HIS A 648 -39.33 10.81 16.81
N ARG A 649 -38.70 11.65 17.64
CA ARG A 649 -38.63 13.12 17.50
C ARG A 649 -37.57 13.74 18.43
N PRO A 650 -37.21 15.03 18.25
CA PRO A 650 -36.24 15.72 19.11
C PRO A 650 -36.62 15.79 20.60
N ALA A 651 -37.92 15.68 20.93
CA ALA A 651 -38.45 15.66 22.30
C ALA A 651 -38.12 16.93 23.11
N LEU A 652 -38.16 18.09 22.44
CA LEU A 652 -38.17 19.41 23.07
C LEU A 652 -39.51 19.63 23.77
N LEU A 653 -40.60 19.22 23.12
CA LEU A 653 -41.95 19.21 23.69
C LEU A 653 -42.35 17.80 24.19
N PRO A 654 -42.89 17.68 25.42
CA PRO A 654 -43.31 16.39 25.96
C PRO A 654 -44.49 15.81 25.17
N MET A 655 -44.78 14.52 25.31
CA MET A 655 -45.97 13.94 24.66
C MET A 655 -47.25 14.59 25.15
N LEU A 656 -48.29 14.65 24.32
CA LEU A 656 -49.58 15.20 24.74
C LEU A 656 -50.14 14.46 25.97
N SER A 657 -49.89 13.16 26.10
CA SER A 657 -50.22 12.35 27.29
C SER A 657 -49.38 12.71 28.52
N ALA A 658 -48.14 13.17 28.34
CA ALA A 658 -47.24 13.53 29.44
C ALA A 658 -47.68 14.81 30.18
N TRP A 659 -48.47 15.68 29.55
CA TRP A 659 -49.08 16.82 30.24
C TRP A 659 -50.12 16.41 31.29
N LYS A 660 -50.73 15.22 31.13
CA LYS A 660 -51.75 14.71 32.05
C LYS A 660 -51.18 13.73 33.06
N GLU A 661 -50.20 12.91 32.66
CA GLU A 661 -49.72 11.77 33.46
C GLU A 661 -48.26 11.92 33.94
N GLY A 662 -47.56 13.00 33.58
CA GLY A 662 -46.13 13.16 33.80
C GLY A 662 -45.29 12.47 32.71
N ARG A 663 -44.04 12.91 32.53
CA ARG A 663 -43.18 12.49 31.39
C ARG A 663 -42.83 11.00 31.42
N GLU A 664 -42.39 10.48 32.56
CA GLU A 664 -41.95 9.09 32.70
C GLU A 664 -43.12 8.09 32.58
N ALA A 665 -44.24 8.35 33.27
CA ALA A 665 -45.40 7.48 33.23
C ALA A 665 -46.08 7.43 31.85
N ALA A 666 -46.09 8.56 31.12
CA ALA A 666 -46.61 8.61 29.77
C ALA A 666 -45.72 7.87 28.75
N GLU A 667 -44.40 7.86 28.96
CA GLU A 667 -43.45 7.11 28.14
C GLU A 667 -43.57 5.59 28.37
N GLN A 668 -43.73 5.15 29.62
CA GLN A 668 -43.97 3.74 29.95
C GLN A 668 -45.30 3.22 29.36
N LYS A 669 -46.41 3.93 29.57
CA LYS A 669 -47.72 3.55 29.00
C LYS A 669 -47.75 3.56 27.47
N ALA A 670 -46.97 4.44 26.83
CA ALA A 670 -46.85 4.47 25.38
C ALA A 670 -46.03 3.29 24.83
N ALA A 671 -45.09 2.75 25.62
CA ALA A 671 -44.31 1.57 25.27
C ALA A 671 -45.11 0.26 25.41
N GLU A 672 -46.05 0.20 26.36
CA GLU A 672 -46.88 -0.98 26.64
C GLU A 672 -48.10 -1.13 25.71
N ARG A 673 -48.59 -0.02 25.11
CA ARG A 673 -49.74 -0.06 24.19
C ARG A 673 -49.33 -0.50 22.79
N LEU A 674 -50.15 -1.38 22.20
CA LEU A 674 -50.03 -1.73 20.79
C LEU A 674 -50.19 -0.48 19.90
N PRO A 675 -49.41 -0.38 18.80
CA PRO A 675 -49.49 0.76 17.89
C PRO A 675 -50.87 0.86 17.23
N ARG A 676 -51.25 2.07 16.80
CA ARG A 676 -52.49 2.38 16.05
C ARG A 676 -53.82 2.16 16.80
N GLN A 677 -53.84 2.06 18.13
CA GLN A 677 -55.08 2.00 18.93
C GLN A 677 -55.80 3.35 19.14
N GLY A 678 -55.41 4.39 18.40
CA GLY A 678 -56.00 5.72 18.51
C GLY A 678 -57.45 5.78 18.01
N LYS A 679 -58.34 6.43 18.78
CA LYS A 679 -59.77 6.57 18.43
C LYS A 679 -60.09 7.88 17.69
N ASN A 680 -59.10 8.72 17.34
CA ASN A 680 -59.36 10.01 16.72
C ASN A 680 -59.83 9.85 15.27
N LYS A 681 -60.98 10.46 14.94
CA LYS A 681 -61.52 10.54 13.58
C LYS A 681 -61.67 11.98 13.07
N SER A 682 -61.38 13.00 13.90
CA SER A 682 -61.57 14.42 13.56
C SER A 682 -60.37 15.00 12.84
N LEU A 683 -60.62 15.69 11.71
CA LEU A 683 -59.60 16.42 10.95
C LEU A 683 -59.00 17.57 11.77
N PHE A 684 -59.83 18.38 12.44
CA PHE A 684 -59.37 19.50 13.27
C PHE A 684 -58.48 19.01 14.42
N SER A 685 -58.91 17.95 15.11
CA SER A 685 -58.12 17.36 16.19
C SER A 685 -56.80 16.76 15.68
N SER A 686 -56.80 16.19 14.47
CA SER A 686 -55.59 15.71 13.80
C SER A 686 -54.65 16.86 13.41
N LEU A 687 -55.18 17.99 12.94
CA LEU A 687 -54.41 19.18 12.59
C LEU A 687 -53.71 19.78 13.82
N LEU A 688 -54.41 19.90 14.96
CA LEU A 688 -53.79 20.39 16.20
C LEU A 688 -52.70 19.45 16.72
N ARG A 689 -52.94 18.12 16.71
CA ARG A 689 -51.92 17.13 17.10
C ARG A 689 -50.70 17.18 16.16
N PHE A 690 -50.95 17.27 14.86
CA PHE A 690 -49.89 17.42 13.87
C PHE A 690 -49.11 18.72 14.10
N GLY A 691 -49.78 19.86 14.26
CA GLY A 691 -49.13 21.14 14.55
C GLY A 691 -48.26 21.10 15.80
N TYR A 692 -48.73 20.45 16.88
CA TYR A 692 -47.97 20.26 18.11
C TYR A 692 -46.69 19.44 17.89
N TYR A 693 -46.79 18.26 17.27
CA TYR A 693 -45.62 17.43 17.02
C TYR A 693 -44.71 18.01 15.94
N TYR A 694 -45.27 18.72 14.96
CA TYR A 694 -44.51 19.40 13.92
C TYR A 694 -43.71 20.58 14.50
N ALA A 695 -44.25 21.34 15.46
CA ALA A 695 -43.51 22.38 16.16
C ALA A 695 -42.28 21.80 16.90
N ASP A 696 -42.40 20.61 17.50
CA ASP A 696 -41.27 19.89 18.13
C ASP A 696 -40.17 19.57 17.09
N TYR A 697 -40.54 19.18 15.87
CA TYR A 697 -39.59 18.99 14.78
C TYR A 697 -38.97 20.30 14.29
N LEU A 698 -39.79 21.32 14.05
CA LEU A 698 -39.39 22.59 13.46
C LEU A 698 -38.40 23.35 14.36
N LEU A 699 -38.62 23.33 15.68
CA LEU A 699 -37.73 23.95 16.66
C LEU A 699 -36.63 22.98 17.12
N GLY A 700 -36.99 21.73 17.41
CA GLY A 700 -36.07 20.73 17.93
C GLY A 700 -34.95 20.34 16.96
N GLN A 701 -35.16 20.45 15.64
CA GLN A 701 -34.08 20.24 14.66
C GLN A 701 -32.88 21.17 14.88
N PHE A 702 -33.10 22.42 15.28
CA PHE A 702 -32.01 23.36 15.56
C PHE A 702 -31.29 22.99 16.86
N VAL A 703 -32.04 22.56 17.88
CA VAL A 703 -31.46 22.04 19.12
C VAL A 703 -30.56 20.84 18.81
N VAL A 704 -31.05 19.87 18.05
CA VAL A 704 -30.27 18.69 17.63
C VAL A 704 -29.05 19.10 16.80
N HIS A 705 -29.22 20.08 15.89
CA HIS A 705 -28.14 20.59 15.06
C HIS A 705 -27.01 21.20 15.90
N PHE A 706 -27.31 22.13 16.80
CA PHE A 706 -26.28 22.81 17.59
C PHE A 706 -25.73 21.95 18.74
N LYS A 707 -26.57 21.15 19.39
CA LYS A 707 -26.19 20.29 20.53
C LYS A 707 -25.35 19.09 20.09
N TYR A 708 -25.66 18.49 18.93
CA TYR A 708 -25.04 17.24 18.49
C TYR A 708 -24.27 17.39 17.18
N VAL A 709 -24.95 17.79 16.09
CA VAL A 709 -24.37 17.78 14.74
C VAL A 709 -23.15 18.70 14.63
N ARG A 710 -23.24 19.95 15.09
CA ARG A 710 -22.10 20.89 15.10
C ARG A 710 -20.99 20.49 16.06
N ARG A 711 -21.23 19.57 16.98
CA ARG A 711 -20.21 19.02 17.90
C ARG A 711 -19.59 17.72 17.38
N GLY A 712 -19.95 17.30 16.16
CA GLY A 712 -19.39 16.12 15.51
C GLY A 712 -20.10 14.79 15.80
N TYR A 713 -21.22 14.80 16.52
CA TYR A 713 -21.98 13.59 16.87
C TYR A 713 -22.74 13.06 15.65
N VAL A 714 -22.81 11.75 15.52
CA VAL A 714 -23.75 11.09 14.61
C VAL A 714 -25.06 10.87 15.37
N VAL A 715 -26.17 11.36 14.83
CA VAL A 715 -27.49 11.24 15.44
C VAL A 715 -28.25 10.14 14.71
N LEU A 716 -28.61 9.07 15.40
CA LEU A 716 -29.46 8.00 14.85
C LEU A 716 -30.90 8.20 15.33
N TYR A 717 -31.85 8.25 14.41
CA TYR A 717 -33.26 8.26 14.74
C TYR A 717 -33.86 6.85 14.57
N ASP A 718 -34.43 6.30 15.65
CA ASP A 718 -35.36 5.19 15.59
C ASP A 718 -36.76 5.76 15.37
N ARG A 719 -37.24 5.71 14.11
CA ARG A 719 -38.38 6.44 13.57
C ARG A 719 -38.16 7.95 13.44
N TYR A 720 -38.77 8.53 12.41
CA TYR A 720 -38.62 9.93 12.05
C TYR A 720 -39.91 10.48 11.43
N TYR A 721 -39.83 11.67 10.81
CA TYR A 721 -40.97 12.39 10.24
C TYR A 721 -41.80 11.57 9.24
N PHE A 722 -41.19 10.61 8.54
CA PHE A 722 -41.86 9.78 7.54
C PHE A 722 -43.06 9.00 8.08
N ASP A 723 -43.07 8.70 9.38
CA ASP A 723 -44.21 8.05 10.05
C ASP A 723 -45.45 8.97 10.06
N PHE A 724 -45.31 10.30 10.07
CA PHE A 724 -46.48 11.20 9.93
C PHE A 724 -47.03 11.26 8.51
N ILE A 725 -46.25 10.85 7.51
CA ILE A 725 -46.65 10.83 6.11
C ILE A 725 -47.40 9.53 5.81
N ASN A 726 -46.77 8.39 6.11
CA ASN A 726 -47.29 7.07 5.73
C ASN A 726 -47.98 6.31 6.87
N ASP A 727 -47.66 6.58 8.14
CA ASP A 727 -48.23 5.89 9.30
C ASP A 727 -48.84 6.83 10.35
N GLY A 728 -49.54 7.88 9.90
CA GLY A 728 -50.11 8.92 10.78
C GLY A 728 -51.05 8.38 11.86
N LYS A 729 -51.72 7.24 11.58
CA LYS A 729 -52.61 6.53 12.53
C LYS A 729 -51.89 6.15 13.81
N ARG A 730 -50.59 5.86 13.77
CA ARG A 730 -49.78 5.55 14.95
C ARG A 730 -49.71 6.72 15.93
N SER A 731 -49.65 7.95 15.40
CA SER A 731 -49.67 9.18 16.19
C SER A 731 -51.08 9.72 16.44
N ASN A 732 -52.12 8.91 16.17
CA ASN A 732 -53.54 9.30 16.28
C ASN A 732 -53.90 10.53 15.40
N ILE A 733 -53.27 10.62 14.22
CA ILE A 733 -53.44 11.68 13.22
C ILE A 733 -54.01 11.06 11.94
N VAL A 734 -55.08 11.65 11.43
CA VAL A 734 -55.67 11.32 10.12
C VAL A 734 -55.65 12.60 9.29
N LEU A 735 -54.63 12.76 8.44
CA LEU A 735 -54.46 13.89 7.54
C LEU A 735 -54.00 13.39 6.16
N PRO A 736 -54.28 14.13 5.06
CA PRO A 736 -53.82 13.75 3.74
C PRO A 736 -52.28 13.69 3.66
N ALA A 737 -51.74 12.61 3.08
CA ALA A 737 -50.29 12.42 2.96
C ALA A 737 -49.60 13.55 2.17
N LYS A 738 -50.27 14.13 1.16
CA LYS A 738 -49.75 15.30 0.42
C LYS A 738 -49.54 16.51 1.33
N PHE A 739 -50.46 16.73 2.27
CA PHE A 739 -50.38 17.82 3.24
C PHE A 739 -49.18 17.60 4.19
N THR A 740 -49.10 16.44 4.85
CA THR A 740 -47.99 16.15 5.78
C THR A 740 -46.64 16.07 5.05
N SER A 741 -46.60 15.60 3.81
CA SER A 741 -45.39 15.57 2.98
C SER A 741 -44.89 16.97 2.60
N TRP A 742 -45.78 17.93 2.31
CA TRP A 742 -45.38 19.29 1.96
C TRP A 742 -44.58 19.97 3.08
N TRP A 743 -45.03 19.81 4.33
CA TRP A 743 -44.35 20.36 5.52
C TRP A 743 -42.95 19.79 5.75
N TYR A 744 -42.63 18.62 5.20
CA TYR A 744 -41.27 18.08 5.28
C TYR A 744 -40.25 19.04 4.65
N ALA A 745 -40.64 19.83 3.65
CA ALA A 745 -39.75 20.76 2.93
C ALA A 745 -39.01 21.73 3.86
N PHE A 746 -39.64 22.17 4.96
CA PHE A 746 -39.06 23.13 5.92
C PHE A 746 -38.15 22.49 6.98
N LEU A 747 -38.05 21.16 7.03
CA LEU A 747 -37.15 20.46 7.94
C LEU A 747 -35.74 20.30 7.33
N LEU A 748 -34.71 20.37 8.16
CA LEU A 748 -33.35 20.01 7.80
C LEU A 748 -33.32 18.54 7.42
N LYS A 749 -32.89 18.25 6.20
CA LYS A 749 -32.89 16.90 5.66
C LYS A 749 -31.80 16.06 6.34
N PRO A 750 -32.13 14.91 6.94
CA PRO A 750 -31.13 13.98 7.43
C PRO A 750 -30.28 13.48 6.26
N ARG A 751 -28.97 13.29 6.50
CA ARG A 751 -28.02 12.93 5.44
C ARG A 751 -28.32 11.55 4.87
N TYR A 752 -28.71 10.61 5.72
CA TYR A 752 -29.08 9.25 5.35
C TYR A 752 -30.43 8.87 5.95
N ASN A 753 -31.29 8.28 5.14
CA ASN A 753 -32.62 7.83 5.54
C ASN A 753 -32.77 6.41 5.02
N PHE A 754 -32.85 5.44 5.94
CA PHE A 754 -32.98 4.03 5.62
C PHE A 754 -34.40 3.55 5.94
N PHE A 755 -35.08 2.95 4.98
CA PHE A 755 -36.36 2.27 5.21
C PHE A 755 -36.13 0.76 5.21
N LEU A 756 -36.23 0.14 6.38
CA LEU A 756 -36.08 -1.30 6.54
C LEU A 756 -37.44 -1.99 6.38
N TYR A 757 -37.51 -2.96 5.47
CA TYR A 757 -38.70 -3.78 5.24
C TYR A 757 -38.35 -5.26 5.12
N ALA A 758 -39.34 -6.12 5.26
CA ALA A 758 -39.25 -7.55 4.98
C ALA A 758 -40.62 -8.01 4.46
N ASP A 759 -40.74 -9.25 4.01
CA ASP A 759 -42.04 -9.80 3.65
C ASP A 759 -42.98 -9.83 4.86
N ALA A 760 -44.28 -9.76 4.59
CA ALA A 760 -45.30 -9.66 5.64
C ALA A 760 -45.32 -10.89 6.56
N GLU A 761 -44.99 -12.07 6.05
CA GLU A 761 -44.97 -13.31 6.84
C GLU A 761 -43.81 -13.29 7.83
N THR A 762 -42.63 -12.88 7.40
CA THR A 762 -41.46 -12.70 8.27
C THR A 762 -41.71 -11.66 9.34
N ILE A 763 -42.36 -10.53 9.00
CA ILE A 763 -42.70 -9.50 9.98
C ILE A 763 -43.69 -10.03 11.03
N LEU A 764 -44.74 -10.73 10.59
CA LEU A 764 -45.73 -11.36 11.47
C LEU A 764 -45.13 -12.45 12.37
N LYS A 765 -44.15 -13.21 11.86
CA LYS A 765 -43.38 -14.19 12.66
C LYS A 765 -42.55 -13.49 13.74
N ARG A 766 -41.94 -12.34 13.43
CA ARG A 766 -41.11 -11.57 14.38
C ARG A 766 -41.95 -10.84 15.43
N LYS A 767 -43.04 -10.19 15.02
CA LYS A 767 -43.96 -9.44 15.89
C LYS A 767 -45.38 -9.41 15.30
N LYS A 768 -46.38 -9.88 16.06
CA LYS A 768 -47.80 -9.87 15.66
C LYS A 768 -48.51 -8.58 16.10
N GLU A 769 -48.08 -7.44 15.57
CA GLU A 769 -48.67 -6.12 15.94
C GLU A 769 -49.68 -5.59 14.89
N MET A 770 -49.65 -6.09 13.64
CA MET A 770 -50.46 -5.59 12.52
C MET A 770 -50.81 -6.73 11.55
N ASP A 771 -51.83 -6.57 10.70
CA ASP A 771 -52.22 -7.55 9.68
C ASP A 771 -51.37 -7.48 8.39
N ALA A 772 -51.28 -8.61 7.66
CA ALA A 772 -50.47 -8.72 6.44
C ALA A 772 -50.85 -7.71 5.33
N PRO A 773 -52.14 -7.46 5.01
CA PRO A 773 -52.53 -6.44 4.04
C PRO A 773 -51.98 -5.05 4.39
N THR A 774 -52.11 -4.65 5.66
CA THR A 774 -51.61 -3.36 6.12
C THR A 774 -50.09 -3.26 6.04
N ILE A 775 -49.37 -4.33 6.38
CA ILE A 775 -47.90 -4.37 6.24
C ILE A 775 -47.48 -4.16 4.78
N LYS A 776 -48.13 -4.86 3.84
CA LYS A 776 -47.88 -4.74 2.39
C LYS A 776 -48.19 -3.32 1.89
N ALA A 777 -49.31 -2.74 2.29
CA ALA A 777 -49.71 -1.38 1.92
C ALA A 777 -48.69 -0.34 2.40
N LEU A 778 -48.36 -0.35 3.70
CA LEU A 778 -47.36 0.57 4.25
C LEU A 778 -46.00 0.41 3.57
N THR A 779 -45.57 -0.83 3.34
CA THR A 779 -44.27 -1.09 2.70
C THR A 779 -44.20 -0.45 1.32
N LYS A 780 -45.26 -0.61 0.52
CA LYS A 780 -45.36 0.04 -0.79
C LYS A 780 -45.33 1.57 -0.67
N GLU A 781 -46.11 2.14 0.24
CA GLU A 781 -46.17 3.59 0.47
C GLU A 781 -44.81 4.18 0.90
N TYR A 782 -44.06 3.51 1.77
CA TYR A 782 -42.72 3.93 2.17
C TYR A 782 -41.71 3.85 1.03
N ILE A 783 -41.75 2.79 0.22
CA ILE A 783 -40.88 2.68 -0.95
C ILE A 783 -41.17 3.83 -1.94
N THR A 784 -42.44 4.07 -2.26
CA THR A 784 -42.83 5.18 -3.15
C THR A 784 -42.40 6.53 -2.59
N LEU A 785 -42.60 6.76 -1.29
CA LEU A 785 -42.17 8.00 -0.63
C LEU A 785 -40.65 8.18 -0.71
N PHE A 786 -39.87 7.15 -0.38
CA PHE A 786 -38.41 7.24 -0.35
C PHE A 786 -37.83 7.47 -1.74
N ASN A 787 -38.38 6.84 -2.79
CA ASN A 787 -37.97 7.10 -4.17
C ASN A 787 -38.25 8.56 -4.56
N ALA A 788 -39.47 9.05 -4.34
CA ALA A 788 -39.83 10.44 -4.66
C ALA A 788 -38.97 11.47 -3.90
N MET A 789 -38.67 11.20 -2.63
CA MET A 789 -37.80 12.06 -1.80
C MET A 789 -36.34 11.99 -2.26
N GLY A 790 -35.88 10.84 -2.74
CA GLY A 790 -34.55 10.65 -3.34
C GLY A 790 -34.34 11.52 -4.58
N ASP A 791 -35.35 11.58 -5.45
CA ASP A 791 -35.31 12.42 -6.65
C ASP A 791 -35.35 13.92 -6.31
N THR A 792 -36.13 14.28 -5.28
CA THR A 792 -36.31 15.69 -4.89
C THR A 792 -35.11 16.26 -4.13
N TYR A 793 -34.48 15.48 -3.25
CA TYR A 793 -33.47 15.96 -2.31
C TYR A 793 -32.11 15.29 -2.54
N THR A 794 -31.43 15.66 -3.62
CA THR A 794 -30.15 15.08 -4.08
C THR A 794 -29.00 15.11 -3.05
N ASN A 795 -29.02 16.07 -2.11
CA ASN A 795 -28.04 16.17 -1.02
C ASN A 795 -28.32 15.22 0.17
N SER A 796 -29.38 14.41 0.12
CA SER A 796 -29.74 13.43 1.16
C SER A 796 -30.07 12.10 0.51
N LYS A 797 -29.72 10.99 1.16
CA LYS A 797 -30.00 9.66 0.61
C LYS A 797 -31.23 9.06 1.26
N TYR A 798 -32.11 8.48 0.45
CA TYR A 798 -33.32 7.78 0.87
C TYR A 798 -33.26 6.39 0.26
N ILE A 799 -33.04 5.38 1.10
CA ILE A 799 -32.66 4.04 0.64
C ILE A 799 -33.58 3.02 1.28
N PRO A 800 -34.48 2.39 0.51
CA PRO A 800 -35.22 1.21 0.96
C PRO A 800 -34.28 -0.01 0.97
N ILE A 801 -34.29 -0.79 2.06
CA ILE A 801 -33.46 -1.98 2.23
C ILE A 801 -34.33 -3.14 2.74
N GLN A 802 -34.30 -4.25 2.00
CA GLN A 802 -34.92 -5.50 2.41
C GLN A 802 -34.04 -6.17 3.47
N ASN A 803 -34.56 -6.28 4.69
CA ASN A 803 -33.85 -6.74 5.87
C ASN A 803 -34.15 -8.21 6.19
N GLU A 804 -33.66 -9.09 5.31
CA GLU A 804 -33.68 -10.54 5.50
C GLU A 804 -32.41 -11.03 6.19
N VAL A 805 -31.25 -10.60 5.71
CA VAL A 805 -29.93 -10.99 6.21
C VAL A 805 -29.24 -9.79 6.86
N LEU A 806 -29.08 -9.83 8.19
CA LEU A 806 -28.53 -8.72 8.97
C LEU A 806 -27.14 -8.27 8.48
N SER A 807 -26.24 -9.20 8.14
CA SER A 807 -24.88 -8.88 7.69
C SER A 807 -24.87 -8.09 6.38
N GLN A 808 -25.73 -8.44 5.42
CA GLN A 808 -25.89 -7.72 4.16
C GLN A 808 -26.48 -6.32 4.40
N THR A 809 -27.53 -6.21 5.23
CA THR A 809 -28.13 -4.92 5.62
C THR A 809 -27.09 -3.98 6.23
N LEU A 810 -26.29 -4.49 7.18
CA LEU A 810 -25.23 -3.70 7.82
C LEU A 810 -24.14 -3.28 6.83
N HIS A 811 -23.74 -4.18 5.91
CA HIS A 811 -22.75 -3.87 4.89
C HIS A 811 -23.21 -2.69 4.01
N VAL A 812 -24.44 -2.72 3.51
CA VAL A 812 -25.01 -1.65 2.68
C VAL A 812 -25.06 -0.33 3.44
N ILE A 813 -25.55 -0.32 4.68
CA ILE A 813 -25.64 0.90 5.50
C ILE A 813 -24.24 1.49 5.75
N LEU A 814 -23.30 0.67 6.20
CA LEU A 814 -21.95 1.13 6.55
C LEU A 814 -21.19 1.64 5.32
N GLN A 815 -21.35 1.00 4.15
CA GLN A 815 -20.79 1.51 2.89
C GLN A 815 -21.27 2.94 2.58
N GLN A 816 -22.56 3.23 2.76
CA GLN A 816 -23.12 4.54 2.49
C GLN A 816 -22.58 5.58 3.48
N VAL A 817 -22.60 5.25 4.77
CA VAL A 817 -22.28 6.17 5.86
C VAL A 817 -20.78 6.49 5.93
N LYS A 818 -19.92 5.56 5.51
CA LYS A 818 -18.46 5.65 5.57
C LYS A 818 -17.88 6.96 5.03
N LYS A 819 -18.39 7.47 3.88
CA LYS A 819 -17.86 8.68 3.24
C LYS A 819 -18.00 9.95 4.10
N GLU A 820 -19.01 10.00 4.95
CA GLU A 820 -19.29 11.12 5.87
C GLU A 820 -18.75 10.86 7.28
N ALA A 821 -18.59 9.58 7.64
CA ALA A 821 -17.96 9.18 8.89
C ALA A 821 -16.48 9.60 8.93
N ILE A 822 -15.79 9.56 7.79
CA ILE A 822 -14.37 9.92 7.60
C ILE A 822 -14.27 11.38 7.16
#